data_AF-A0A7V1DRD9-F1
#
_entry.id   AF-A0A7V1DRD9-F1
#
_cell.length_a   1.000
_cell.length_b   1.000
_cell.length_c   1.000
_cell.angle_alpha   90.00
_cell.angle_beta   90.00
_cell.angle_gamma   90.00
#
_symmetry.space_group_name_H-M   'P 1'
#
loop_
_entity.id
_entity.type
_entity.pdbx_description
1 polymer ?
#
loop_
_entity_poly.entity_id
_entity_poly.type
_entity_poly.pdbx_seq_one_letter_code
_entity_poly.pdbx_strand_id
1 'polypeptide(L)'
;MHPDVEAGTLTEAVFAIDLGAIAAGDPNVPVVNRDPEAFFRATYLTADLRKLLEEVLAALAGKRGYNRVLKLRTPFGGGKSHTLAALLHAARAREALDSIPDGKGFARPKNVAVAVFDGEKFDARNGKEVDGGRTIRTMWGWLAWQIDPERAFPIVAQHDEDRVAPGGDVIRDVLTKGAGGRPVLILLDEVLKYMERAAAVAVLDSTLQRQAKDFFQNLTVEVSGSTNAALVYSLTWSAREALGNVALLAEIDKLAARVDQLREPVTGDEILPILQRRLLGAPPNPSVAMEVATAYQEVLTGMRRAHADSSAERKQAEEEGFLLRDRMRAAYPFHPALIDVMRERWTAVDGFQRTRGALRFLASCMYSLKKNGGAHLLLGPGDVPLNDVDVRVKMLKELGVQNDYDPVINADIEGPNARAKRIDERMARETPELTSVKPATRLATAILIYSFGGLRRQGADDVEPLPPGVTESELLAACVGPDLDNITATAVLAELRNTCLYLHYDGARYCFKKDPNITKLIEDAEQSVSREEAQAQGRGPVREKIKEMLDARLAGHHTAVVWPAKSQDIPDEDPRFLVAYLPLEFAGESKSDQERQAKEYLSKYGDRPRRYRNGLGLAIPDKKQIEALRRAVRYLLAIERVDAKKQQLRLTRDQLDQLKQRKRTEEAVAESCFRDLYAEVWLPRVASGEIDIERVERGGRPLQATGIHERIMELLTSVGTPRVHGSVTPRKVAERVRLGEPVSPGESPVLGVKVSEVLESFFRDIAPPRLESSNVVRKAIARGVAEGIFAYTSGSQPALGPNGKFQVARDKLVIGRTLAEDEVDLESGFIMVPAAIPEATPPPAPGPVPVRPKDLADTSGPHAEPVGIGTDPASVRGVPGAARQTTVRLKFKATRDQIFKAFPAIANLADKSNDGKVTLSVEGTSSEGFDSSWLRNAVEEPLQEADIERLPGEEQSE
;
A
#
# COMPACT_ATOMS: atom_id res chain seq x y z
N MET A 1 32.63 30.46 4.43
CA MET A 1 33.03 29.08 4.06
C MET A 1 34.49 29.13 3.63
N HIS A 2 35.09 28.09 3.01
CA HIS A 2 36.33 28.32 2.26
C HIS A 2 36.02 29.22 1.04
N PRO A 3 36.88 30.17 0.64
CA PRO A 3 36.59 31.09 -0.48
C PRO A 3 36.16 30.39 -1.78
N ASP A 4 36.79 29.28 -2.15
CA ASP A 4 36.44 28.52 -3.36
C ASP A 4 35.05 27.85 -3.28
N VAL A 5 34.64 27.41 -2.09
CA VAL A 5 33.27 26.89 -1.85
C VAL A 5 32.27 28.04 -1.96
N GLU A 6 32.62 29.19 -1.39
CA GLU A 6 31.78 30.38 -1.32
C GLU A 6 31.54 31.03 -2.70
N ALA A 7 32.56 31.04 -3.56
CA ALA A 7 32.47 31.51 -4.94
C ALA A 7 31.80 30.51 -5.90
N GLY A 8 31.62 29.24 -5.48
CA GLY A 8 31.12 28.17 -6.35
C GLY A 8 32.10 27.73 -7.44
N THR A 9 33.35 28.21 -7.41
CA THR A 9 34.40 28.00 -8.42
C THR A 9 35.23 26.74 -8.19
N LEU A 10 34.81 25.88 -7.24
CA LEU A 10 35.60 24.76 -6.76
C LEU A 10 35.67 23.62 -7.81
N THR A 11 36.75 23.62 -8.60
CA THR A 11 36.95 22.71 -9.73
C THR A 11 37.39 21.30 -9.32
N GLU A 12 37.13 20.31 -10.18
CA GLU A 12 37.56 18.91 -9.96
C GLU A 12 39.10 18.81 -9.79
N ALA A 13 39.86 19.68 -10.46
CA ALA A 13 41.32 19.76 -10.39
C ALA A 13 41.86 20.13 -8.99
N VAL A 14 41.08 20.81 -8.13
CA VAL A 14 41.51 21.11 -6.75
C VAL A 14 41.62 19.84 -5.91
N PHE A 15 40.75 18.85 -6.14
CA PHE A 15 40.75 17.56 -5.42
C PHE A 15 41.57 16.47 -6.12
N ALA A 16 41.86 16.63 -7.41
CA ALA A 16 42.74 15.74 -8.16
C ALA A 16 44.21 16.09 -7.88
N ILE A 17 44.86 15.27 -7.05
CA ILE A 17 46.31 15.33 -6.86
C ILE A 17 46.97 14.57 -8.02
N ASP A 18 47.87 15.27 -8.70
CA ASP A 18 48.69 14.79 -9.81
C ASP A 18 50.16 14.86 -9.36
N LEU A 19 50.69 13.73 -8.88
CA LEU A 19 52.01 13.70 -8.24
C LEU A 19 53.12 14.04 -9.25
N GLY A 20 53.02 13.56 -10.49
CA GLY A 20 53.98 13.85 -11.55
C GLY A 20 54.05 15.34 -11.90
N ALA A 21 52.90 16.02 -11.99
CA ALA A 21 52.84 17.46 -12.28
C ALA A 21 53.33 18.32 -11.10
N ILE A 22 53.01 17.94 -9.85
CA ILE A 22 53.56 18.60 -8.65
C ILE A 22 55.09 18.43 -8.60
N ALA A 23 55.60 17.21 -8.86
CA ALA A 23 57.03 16.94 -8.86
C ALA A 23 57.81 17.71 -9.94
N ALA A 24 57.17 18.00 -11.08
CA ALA A 24 57.71 18.81 -12.17
C ALA A 24 57.52 20.33 -11.98
N GLY A 25 56.72 20.77 -10.99
CA GLY A 25 56.44 22.20 -10.75
C GLY A 25 55.48 22.85 -11.76
N ASP A 26 54.69 22.05 -12.48
CA ASP A 26 53.81 22.49 -13.57
C ASP A 26 52.89 23.66 -13.14
N PRO A 27 52.93 24.82 -13.85
CA PRO A 27 52.14 26.00 -13.47
C PRO A 27 50.63 25.83 -13.59
N ASN A 28 50.14 24.79 -14.28
CA ASN A 28 48.71 24.48 -14.38
C ASN A 28 48.16 23.78 -13.12
N VAL A 29 49.03 23.27 -12.24
CA VAL A 29 48.60 22.65 -10.97
C VAL A 29 48.12 23.73 -10.00
N PRO A 30 46.93 23.57 -9.38
CA PRO A 30 46.41 24.52 -8.39
C PRO A 30 47.43 24.85 -7.31
N VAL A 31 47.53 26.13 -6.92
CA VAL A 31 48.53 26.62 -5.95
C VAL A 31 48.44 25.85 -4.63
N VAL A 32 47.25 25.51 -4.16
CA VAL A 32 47.00 24.70 -2.95
C VAL A 32 47.61 23.28 -3.00
N ASN A 33 47.94 22.77 -4.19
CA ASN A 33 48.57 21.47 -4.38
C ASN A 33 50.06 21.59 -4.75
N ARG A 34 50.45 22.67 -5.45
CA ARG A 34 51.82 22.92 -5.93
C ARG A 34 52.73 23.61 -4.91
N ASP A 35 52.20 24.56 -4.13
CA ASP A 35 52.98 25.28 -3.11
C ASP A 35 53.03 24.50 -1.79
N PRO A 36 54.21 24.23 -1.21
CA PRO A 36 54.34 23.44 0.01
C PRO A 36 53.61 24.02 1.23
N GLU A 37 53.63 25.34 1.44
CA GLU A 37 52.94 25.95 2.60
C GLU A 37 51.42 25.93 2.42
N ALA A 38 50.92 26.31 1.26
CA ALA A 38 49.50 26.25 0.94
C ALA A 38 48.97 24.81 1.07
N PHE A 39 49.75 23.83 0.62
CA PHE A 39 49.46 22.41 0.76
C PHE A 39 49.30 22.00 2.23
N PHE A 40 50.28 22.29 3.10
CA PHE A 40 50.19 21.89 4.51
C PHE A 40 49.14 22.69 5.29
N ARG A 41 48.91 23.97 4.98
CA ARG A 41 47.81 24.75 5.58
C ARG A 41 46.44 24.11 5.29
N ALA A 42 46.20 23.69 4.05
CA ALA A 42 44.95 23.06 3.62
C ALA A 42 44.84 21.56 3.96
N THR A 43 45.91 20.92 4.44
CA THR A 43 45.95 19.48 4.74
C THR A 43 45.77 19.24 6.23
N TYR A 44 44.94 18.25 6.58
CA TYR A 44 44.84 17.73 7.94
C TYR A 44 45.80 16.56 8.10
N LEU A 45 46.66 16.59 9.12
CA LEU A 45 47.57 15.48 9.42
C LEU A 45 46.81 14.40 10.21
N THR A 46 46.26 13.41 9.50
CA THR A 46 45.74 12.18 10.11
C THR A 46 46.81 11.48 10.96
N ALA A 47 46.41 10.66 11.92
CA ALA A 47 47.31 9.87 12.74
C ALA A 47 48.23 8.99 11.88
N ASP A 48 47.68 8.37 10.83
CA ASP A 48 48.44 7.54 9.88
C ASP A 48 49.36 8.38 8.97
N LEU A 49 48.93 9.55 8.47
CA LEU A 49 49.81 10.45 7.72
C LEU A 49 50.94 11.01 8.60
N ARG A 50 50.64 11.37 9.85
CA ARG A 50 51.62 11.81 10.85
C ARG A 50 52.63 10.70 11.15
N LYS A 51 52.17 9.47 11.37
CA LYS A 51 53.04 8.32 11.60
C LYS A 51 53.96 8.04 10.41
N LEU A 52 53.42 8.09 9.20
CA LEU A 52 54.16 7.90 7.96
C LEU A 52 55.16 9.04 7.68
N LEU A 53 54.81 10.29 7.99
CA LEU A 53 55.74 11.43 7.94
C LEU A 53 56.90 11.25 8.94
N GLU A 54 56.64 10.84 10.18
CA GLU A 54 57.72 10.55 11.14
C GLU A 54 58.60 9.40 10.65
N GLU A 55 58.00 8.28 10.21
CA GLU A 55 58.74 7.11 9.70
C GLU A 55 59.69 7.48 8.53
N VAL A 56 59.18 8.15 7.50
CA VAL A 56 59.98 8.52 6.33
C VAL A 56 61.03 9.58 6.67
N LEU A 57 60.65 10.65 7.38
CA LEU A 57 61.60 11.72 7.72
C LEU A 57 62.68 11.23 8.70
N ALA A 58 62.34 10.30 9.61
CA ALA A 58 63.30 9.64 10.50
C ALA A 58 64.26 8.72 9.73
N ALA A 59 63.75 7.91 8.80
CA ALA A 59 64.55 7.02 7.97
C ALA A 59 65.54 7.78 7.07
N LEU A 60 65.10 8.91 6.49
CA LEU A 60 65.95 9.83 5.72
C LEU A 60 66.97 10.56 6.60
N ALA A 61 66.62 10.85 7.86
CA ALA A 61 67.53 11.44 8.85
C ALA A 61 68.50 10.42 9.48
N GLY A 62 68.51 9.16 9.04
CA GLY A 62 69.42 8.12 9.51
C GLY A 62 69.06 7.49 10.86
N LYS A 63 67.86 7.75 11.41
CA LYS A 63 67.41 7.09 12.64
C LYS A 63 67.18 5.59 12.39
N ARG A 64 67.55 4.75 13.36
CA ARG A 64 67.29 3.29 13.36
C ARG A 64 65.89 2.98 13.91
N GLY A 65 65.35 1.81 13.57
CA GLY A 65 64.07 1.31 14.09
C GLY A 65 62.82 1.73 13.30
N TYR A 66 62.99 2.38 12.15
CA TYR A 66 61.90 2.78 11.26
C TYR A 66 61.91 1.96 9.96
N ASN A 67 60.73 1.64 9.43
CA ASN A 67 60.59 0.93 8.17
C ASN A 67 60.88 1.86 6.99
N ARG A 68 61.57 1.33 5.98
CA ARG A 68 62.07 2.11 4.83
C ARG A 68 61.28 1.89 3.56
N VAL A 69 60.56 0.78 3.46
CA VAL A 69 59.67 0.46 2.34
C VAL A 69 58.24 0.53 2.88
N LEU A 70 57.45 1.48 2.38
CA LEU A 70 56.07 1.69 2.82
C LEU A 70 55.12 1.55 1.63
N LYS A 71 54.06 0.77 1.83
CA LYS A 71 53.03 0.52 0.83
C LYS A 71 51.76 1.27 1.19
N LEU A 72 51.35 2.17 0.30
CA LEU A 72 50.07 2.85 0.37
C LEU A 72 49.00 2.02 -0.33
N ARG A 73 48.09 1.44 0.45
CA ARG A 73 46.85 0.84 -0.04
C ARG A 73 45.72 1.55 0.71
N THR A 74 44.60 1.85 0.03
CA THR A 74 43.49 2.55 0.68
C THR A 74 42.16 1.87 0.39
N PRO A 75 41.43 1.35 1.40
CA PRO A 75 40.06 0.88 1.19
C PRO A 75 39.15 2.03 0.72
N PHE A 76 39.48 3.27 1.12
CA PHE A 76 38.91 4.51 0.59
C PHE A 76 39.80 5.09 -0.53
N GLY A 77 39.30 5.07 -1.78
CA GLY A 77 39.92 5.68 -2.97
C GLY A 77 40.04 7.21 -2.93
N GLY A 78 40.87 7.71 -2.03
CA GLY A 78 41.29 9.09 -1.88
C GLY A 78 42.34 9.14 -0.77
N GLY A 79 43.55 9.62 -1.07
CA GLY A 79 44.64 9.71 -0.09
C GLY A 79 46.02 9.37 -0.65
N LYS A 80 46.17 8.28 -1.43
CA LYS A 80 47.50 7.78 -1.86
C LYS A 80 48.42 8.84 -2.48
N SER A 81 48.03 9.43 -3.61
CA SER A 81 48.80 10.50 -4.27
C SER A 81 48.94 11.76 -3.39
N HIS A 82 47.97 12.04 -2.52
CA HIS A 82 48.01 13.16 -1.57
C HIS A 82 49.06 12.93 -0.47
N THR A 83 49.17 11.70 0.05
CA THR A 83 50.23 11.27 0.98
C THR A 83 51.60 11.31 0.31
N LEU A 84 51.72 10.87 -0.94
CA LEU A 84 52.97 11.00 -1.71
C LEU A 84 53.33 12.48 -1.93
N ALA A 85 52.36 13.35 -2.23
CA ALA A 85 52.59 14.79 -2.35
C ALA A 85 53.00 15.44 -1.01
N ALA A 86 52.43 15.00 0.12
CA ALA A 86 52.84 15.43 1.45
C ALA A 86 54.30 15.04 1.75
N LEU A 87 54.71 13.81 1.40
CA LEU A 87 56.10 13.37 1.53
C LEU A 87 57.05 14.17 0.62
N LEU A 88 56.66 14.39 -0.64
CA LEU A 88 57.41 15.18 -1.61
C LEU A 88 57.67 16.60 -1.09
N HIS A 89 56.62 17.28 -0.61
CA HIS A 89 56.71 18.62 -0.03
C HIS A 89 57.52 18.64 1.27
N ALA A 90 57.32 17.67 2.18
CA ALA A 90 58.09 17.58 3.42
C ALA A 90 59.58 17.29 3.20
N ALA A 91 59.94 16.57 2.15
CA ALA A 91 61.34 16.25 1.81
C ALA A 91 62.04 17.37 1.05
N ARG A 92 61.36 18.05 0.10
CA ARG A 92 61.92 19.18 -0.65
C ARG A 92 61.94 20.49 0.14
N ALA A 93 60.89 20.74 0.92
CA ALA A 93 60.65 22.01 1.62
C ALA A 93 60.24 21.76 3.08
N ARG A 94 61.11 21.11 3.86
CA ARG A 94 60.83 20.71 5.25
C ARG A 94 60.34 21.86 6.14
N GLU A 95 60.82 23.09 5.93
CA GLU A 95 60.40 24.30 6.66
C GLU A 95 58.87 24.54 6.52
N ALA A 96 58.27 24.27 5.35
CA ALA A 96 56.84 24.48 5.09
C ALA A 96 55.94 23.57 5.94
N LEU A 97 56.42 22.40 6.37
CA LEU A 97 55.70 21.55 7.32
C LEU A 97 55.66 22.19 8.72
N ASP A 98 56.66 22.97 9.14
CA ASP A 98 56.65 23.66 10.43
C ASP A 98 55.70 24.88 10.46
N SER A 99 55.12 25.27 9.32
CA SER A 99 54.12 26.34 9.22
C SER A 99 52.79 25.97 9.91
N ILE A 100 52.54 24.68 10.15
CA ILE A 100 51.39 24.17 10.91
C ILE A 100 51.84 23.65 12.30
N PRO A 101 51.04 23.85 13.37
CA PRO A 101 51.41 23.40 14.72
C PRO A 101 51.76 21.91 14.81
N ASP A 102 50.97 21.06 14.15
CA ASP A 102 51.09 19.59 14.19
C ASP A 102 52.33 19.06 13.43
N GLY A 103 52.90 19.91 12.56
CA GLY A 103 54.11 19.69 11.79
C GLY A 103 55.42 19.93 12.56
N LYS A 104 55.33 20.46 13.78
CA LYS A 104 56.50 20.67 14.64
C LYS A 104 56.94 19.35 15.27
N GLY A 105 58.26 19.19 15.41
CA GLY A 105 58.89 18.03 16.06
C GLY A 105 59.29 16.87 15.15
N PHE A 106 58.76 16.79 13.91
CA PHE A 106 59.24 15.80 12.93
C PHE A 106 60.73 15.97 12.63
N ALA A 107 61.41 14.87 12.33
CA ALA A 107 62.81 14.88 11.89
C ALA A 107 63.05 15.85 10.71
N ARG A 108 64.27 16.40 10.66
CA ARG A 108 64.71 17.36 9.62
C ARG A 108 65.88 16.79 8.81
N PRO A 109 65.64 15.86 7.86
CA PRO A 109 66.67 15.45 6.91
C PRO A 109 67.10 16.65 6.06
N LYS A 110 68.38 16.75 5.72
CA LYS A 110 68.94 17.84 4.92
C LYS A 110 69.31 17.36 3.51
N ASN A 111 69.07 18.20 2.51
CA ASN A 111 69.47 17.99 1.12
C ASN A 111 69.04 16.61 0.56
N VAL A 112 67.75 16.29 0.69
CA VAL A 112 67.19 15.00 0.23
C VAL A 112 67.13 14.97 -1.29
N ALA A 113 67.67 13.92 -1.91
CA ALA A 113 67.41 13.59 -3.31
C ALA A 113 66.02 12.94 -3.41
N VAL A 114 65.10 13.53 -4.17
CA VAL A 114 63.71 13.04 -4.29
C VAL A 114 63.41 12.66 -5.73
N ALA A 115 63.13 11.37 -5.97
CA ALA A 115 62.75 10.83 -7.27
C ALA A 115 61.30 10.35 -7.28
N VAL A 116 60.53 10.78 -8.27
CA VAL A 116 59.10 10.51 -8.41
C VAL A 116 58.83 9.76 -9.71
N PHE A 117 58.22 8.59 -9.61
CA PHE A 117 57.72 7.84 -10.76
C PHE A 117 56.19 7.88 -10.78
N ASP A 118 55.62 8.27 -11.91
CA ASP A 118 54.17 8.31 -12.15
C ASP A 118 53.86 7.27 -13.24
N GLY A 119 53.29 6.13 -12.83
CA GLY A 119 53.01 5.02 -13.73
C GLY A 119 51.83 5.24 -14.67
N GLU A 120 51.02 6.28 -14.45
CA GLU A 120 49.96 6.69 -15.36
C GLU A 120 50.47 7.60 -16.49
N LYS A 121 51.52 8.40 -16.22
CA LYS A 121 52.11 9.32 -17.19
C LYS A 121 53.36 8.82 -17.92
N PHE A 122 54.12 7.89 -17.34
CA PHE A 122 55.33 7.39 -17.98
C PHE A 122 55.01 6.48 -19.18
N ASP A 123 55.53 6.81 -20.36
CA ASP A 123 55.38 5.99 -21.56
C ASP A 123 56.38 4.82 -21.53
N ALA A 124 55.90 3.61 -21.26
CA ALA A 124 56.71 2.40 -21.21
C ALA A 124 57.32 2.02 -22.58
N ARG A 125 56.76 2.48 -23.70
CA ARG A 125 57.26 2.20 -25.05
C ARG A 125 58.37 3.16 -25.42
N ASN A 126 58.09 4.46 -25.41
CA ASN A 126 59.02 5.48 -25.92
C ASN A 126 59.94 6.06 -24.84
N GLY A 127 59.61 5.90 -23.56
CA GLY A 127 60.29 6.58 -22.46
C GLY A 127 59.85 8.03 -22.33
N LYS A 128 60.68 8.85 -21.69
CA LYS A 128 60.45 10.28 -21.51
C LYS A 128 61.69 11.07 -21.94
N GLU A 129 61.48 12.07 -22.78
CA GLU A 129 62.52 13.01 -23.17
C GLU A 129 62.82 14.01 -22.02
N VAL A 130 64.09 14.35 -21.86
CA VAL A 130 64.59 15.29 -20.85
C VAL A 130 65.45 16.38 -21.49
N ASP A 131 65.65 17.48 -20.76
CA ASP A 131 66.47 18.61 -21.19
C ASP A 131 67.84 18.15 -21.72
N GLY A 132 68.20 18.63 -22.90
CA GLY A 132 69.37 18.14 -23.66
C GLY A 132 69.07 17.05 -24.69
N GLY A 133 67.81 16.71 -24.95
CA GLY A 133 67.40 15.79 -26.03
C GLY A 133 67.72 14.32 -25.77
N ARG A 134 67.95 13.95 -24.50
CA ARG A 134 68.13 12.55 -24.08
C ARG A 134 66.77 11.92 -23.83
N THR A 135 66.57 10.69 -24.28
CA THR A 135 65.38 9.89 -23.94
C THR A 135 65.72 8.91 -22.82
N ILE A 136 64.99 8.98 -21.71
CA ILE A 136 65.09 8.06 -20.58
C ILE A 136 64.02 6.97 -20.76
N ARG A 137 64.43 5.72 -20.98
CA ARG A 137 63.56 4.66 -21.52
C ARG A 137 62.86 3.82 -20.45
N THR A 138 63.31 3.86 -19.20
CA THR A 138 62.93 2.90 -18.15
C THR A 138 62.63 3.57 -16.80
N MET A 139 61.95 2.83 -15.92
CA MET A 139 61.71 3.25 -14.52
C MET A 139 63.02 3.53 -13.76
N TRP A 140 64.02 2.64 -13.86
CA TRP A 140 65.28 2.81 -13.13
C TRP A 140 66.11 3.97 -13.68
N GLY A 141 66.15 4.16 -15.01
CA GLY A 141 66.75 5.34 -15.62
C GLY A 141 66.07 6.63 -15.16
N TRP A 142 64.73 6.65 -15.10
CA TRP A 142 63.95 7.83 -14.67
C TRP A 142 64.14 8.19 -13.20
N LEU A 143 64.28 7.18 -12.33
CA LEU A 143 64.59 7.37 -10.92
C LEU A 143 66.03 7.88 -10.74
N ALA A 144 67.01 7.25 -11.41
CA ALA A 144 68.41 7.66 -11.32
C ALA A 144 68.63 9.08 -11.87
N TRP A 145 67.98 9.44 -12.98
CA TRP A 145 68.01 10.80 -13.53
C TRP A 145 67.51 11.85 -12.54
N GLN A 146 66.42 11.58 -11.80
CA GLN A 146 65.92 12.51 -10.79
C GLN A 146 66.75 12.56 -9.50
N ILE A 147 67.43 11.46 -9.13
CA ILE A 147 68.36 11.47 -8.00
C ILE A 147 69.52 12.41 -8.33
N ASP A 148 70.20 12.16 -9.46
CA ASP A 148 71.36 12.94 -9.92
C ASP A 148 71.66 12.66 -11.41
N PRO A 149 71.39 13.62 -12.34
CA PRO A 149 71.66 13.45 -13.77
C PRO A 149 73.13 13.18 -14.10
N GLU A 150 74.06 13.70 -13.29
CA GLU A 150 75.51 13.64 -13.53
C GLU A 150 76.17 12.44 -12.85
N ARG A 151 75.62 11.96 -11.72
CA ARG A 151 76.24 10.92 -10.90
C ARG A 151 75.45 9.62 -10.83
N ALA A 152 74.12 9.69 -10.76
CA ALA A 152 73.27 8.52 -10.58
C ALA A 152 72.86 7.92 -11.93
N PHE A 153 72.45 8.75 -12.91
CA PHE A 153 72.07 8.23 -14.23
C PHE A 153 73.20 7.44 -14.93
N PRO A 154 74.48 7.88 -14.96
CA PRO A 154 75.55 7.12 -15.61
C PRO A 154 75.75 5.69 -15.08
N ILE A 155 75.41 5.43 -13.81
CA ILE A 155 75.50 4.08 -13.20
C ILE A 155 74.51 3.10 -13.87
N VAL A 156 73.40 3.60 -14.42
CA VAL A 156 72.34 2.80 -15.05
C VAL A 156 72.11 3.12 -16.52
N ALA A 157 72.95 3.94 -17.15
CA ALA A 157 72.74 4.41 -18.53
C ALA A 157 72.65 3.25 -19.54
N GLN A 158 73.55 2.27 -19.44
CA GLN A 158 73.51 1.05 -20.26
C GLN A 158 72.27 0.20 -19.97
N HIS A 159 71.90 0.06 -18.70
CA HIS A 159 70.67 -0.64 -18.28
C HIS A 159 69.39 0.03 -18.80
N ASP A 160 69.36 1.36 -18.92
CA ASP A 160 68.24 2.11 -19.52
C ASP A 160 68.18 1.92 -21.04
N GLU A 161 69.33 1.90 -21.71
CA GLU A 161 69.44 1.66 -23.15
C GLU A 161 68.99 0.25 -23.54
N ASP A 162 69.55 -0.78 -22.89
CA ASP A 162 69.25 -2.19 -23.16
C ASP A 162 67.87 -2.61 -22.61
N ARG A 163 67.25 -1.76 -21.77
CA ARG A 163 66.01 -2.05 -21.02
C ARG A 163 66.09 -3.28 -20.10
N VAL A 164 67.29 -3.68 -19.71
CA VAL A 164 67.57 -4.80 -18.79
C VAL A 164 67.76 -4.27 -17.37
N ALA A 165 67.05 -4.86 -16.40
CA ALA A 165 67.02 -4.40 -15.02
C ALA A 165 68.41 -4.43 -14.34
N PRO A 166 68.79 -3.38 -13.58
CA PRO A 166 70.00 -3.41 -12.79
C PRO A 166 69.91 -4.37 -11.59
N GLY A 167 71.02 -5.02 -11.25
CA GLY A 167 71.15 -5.85 -10.06
C GLY A 167 71.25 -5.03 -8.76
N GLY A 168 71.09 -5.69 -7.60
CA GLY A 168 71.09 -5.03 -6.28
C GLY A 168 72.32 -4.16 -6.02
N ASP A 169 73.52 -4.63 -6.36
CA ASP A 169 74.76 -3.85 -6.20
C ASP A 169 74.76 -2.53 -6.99
N VAL A 170 74.20 -2.52 -8.19
CA VAL A 170 74.08 -1.33 -9.06
C VAL A 170 73.04 -0.37 -8.48
N ILE A 171 71.92 -0.88 -7.97
CA ILE A 171 70.89 -0.08 -7.28
C ILE A 171 71.45 0.53 -6.01
N ARG A 172 72.22 -0.22 -5.22
CA ARG A 172 72.90 0.28 -4.02
C ARG A 172 73.90 1.39 -4.35
N ASP A 173 74.63 1.26 -5.43
CA ASP A 173 75.53 2.30 -5.93
C ASP A 173 74.78 3.57 -6.35
N VAL A 174 73.61 3.45 -7.02
CA VAL A 174 72.72 4.59 -7.29
C VAL A 174 72.25 5.28 -5.99
N LEU A 175 71.80 4.50 -5.01
CA LEU A 175 71.30 5.01 -3.72
C LEU A 175 72.39 5.64 -2.84
N THR A 176 73.68 5.36 -3.09
CA THR A 176 74.80 5.81 -2.24
C THR A 176 75.78 6.72 -2.96
N LYS A 177 76.54 6.18 -3.92
CA LYS A 177 77.52 6.91 -4.74
C LYS A 177 76.81 7.90 -5.67
N GLY A 178 75.76 7.45 -6.36
CA GLY A 178 74.97 8.26 -7.27
C GLY A 178 74.27 9.44 -6.58
N ALA A 179 73.72 9.21 -5.38
CA ALA A 179 73.13 10.28 -4.55
C ALA A 179 74.17 11.28 -3.98
N GLY A 180 75.47 10.97 -4.05
CA GLY A 180 76.53 11.83 -3.51
C GLY A 180 76.47 11.99 -1.99
N GLY A 181 76.00 10.96 -1.27
CA GLY A 181 75.82 10.99 0.19
C GLY A 181 74.52 11.67 0.68
N ARG A 182 73.69 12.20 -0.22
CA ARG A 182 72.35 12.71 0.11
C ARG A 182 71.42 11.57 0.55
N PRO A 183 70.50 11.79 1.52
CA PRO A 183 69.38 10.88 1.74
C PRO A 183 68.52 10.77 0.48
N VAL A 184 67.93 9.60 0.22
CA VAL A 184 67.16 9.34 -1.01
C VAL A 184 65.72 8.98 -0.69
N LEU A 185 64.78 9.78 -1.18
CA LEU A 185 63.35 9.47 -1.14
C LEU A 185 62.87 9.06 -2.53
N ILE A 186 62.30 7.86 -2.64
CA ILE A 186 61.67 7.36 -3.86
C ILE A 186 60.17 7.29 -3.65
N LEU A 187 59.40 7.93 -4.53
CA LEU A 187 57.94 7.95 -4.52
C LEU A 187 57.44 7.32 -5.83
N LEU A 188 56.70 6.22 -5.75
CA LEU A 188 56.14 5.54 -6.94
C LEU A 188 54.60 5.57 -6.89
N ASP A 189 53.96 6.31 -7.78
CA ASP A 189 52.50 6.32 -7.91
C ASP A 189 52.06 5.45 -9.10
N GLU A 190 50.90 4.79 -8.97
CA GLU A 190 50.26 3.99 -10.02
C GLU A 190 51.17 2.90 -10.64
N VAL A 191 51.96 2.22 -9.80
CA VAL A 191 52.93 1.17 -10.21
C VAL A 191 52.26 0.06 -11.03
N LEU A 192 51.03 -0.33 -10.68
CA LEU A 192 50.26 -1.34 -11.41
C LEU A 192 50.02 -0.93 -12.87
N LYS A 193 49.51 0.29 -13.12
CA LYS A 193 49.21 0.79 -14.47
C LYS A 193 50.44 0.77 -15.38
N TYR A 194 51.61 1.10 -14.83
CA TYR A 194 52.87 0.99 -15.58
C TYR A 194 53.22 -0.47 -15.91
N MET A 195 53.14 -1.37 -14.94
CA MET A 195 53.45 -2.79 -15.16
C MET A 195 52.51 -3.46 -16.18
N GLU A 196 51.24 -3.05 -16.25
CA GLU A 196 50.32 -3.47 -17.31
C GLU A 196 50.81 -3.05 -18.70
N ARG A 197 51.11 -1.75 -18.89
CA ARG A 197 51.59 -1.21 -20.17
C ARG A 197 52.95 -1.79 -20.58
N ALA A 198 53.84 -2.00 -19.60
CA ALA A 198 55.16 -2.61 -19.82
C ALA A 198 55.09 -4.07 -20.30
N ALA A 199 53.94 -4.75 -20.19
CA ALA A 199 53.77 -6.12 -20.71
C ALA A 199 53.80 -6.17 -22.24
N ALA A 200 53.38 -5.07 -22.90
CA ALA A 200 53.35 -4.96 -24.36
C ALA A 200 54.72 -4.63 -25.00
N VAL A 201 55.78 -4.45 -24.19
CA VAL A 201 57.12 -4.08 -24.65
C VAL A 201 58.05 -5.28 -24.49
N ALA A 202 58.44 -5.89 -25.61
CA ALA A 202 59.43 -6.95 -25.65
C ALA A 202 60.84 -6.42 -25.34
N VAL A 203 61.63 -7.21 -24.60
CA VAL A 203 63.02 -6.93 -24.24
C VAL A 203 63.79 -8.26 -24.30
N LEU A 204 64.61 -8.46 -25.33
CA LEU A 204 65.26 -9.74 -25.63
C LEU A 204 64.21 -10.89 -25.63
N ASP A 205 64.51 -12.03 -25.01
CA ASP A 205 63.58 -13.17 -24.84
C ASP A 205 62.56 -12.97 -23.69
N SER A 206 62.26 -11.71 -23.33
CA SER A 206 61.51 -11.31 -22.14
C SER A 206 60.63 -10.08 -22.42
N THR A 207 60.05 -9.48 -21.38
CA THR A 207 59.27 -8.24 -21.46
C THR A 207 59.76 -7.20 -20.46
N LEU A 208 59.49 -5.92 -20.76
CA LEU A 208 59.78 -4.82 -19.85
C LEU A 208 58.98 -4.95 -18.54
N GLN A 209 57.80 -5.56 -18.55
CA GLN A 209 57.09 -5.89 -17.30
C GLN A 209 57.93 -6.82 -16.41
N ARG A 210 58.51 -7.88 -16.96
CA ARG A 210 59.33 -8.81 -16.17
C ARG A 210 60.56 -8.10 -15.60
N GLN A 211 61.26 -7.32 -16.42
CA GLN A 211 62.39 -6.49 -15.96
C GLN A 211 61.96 -5.44 -14.92
N ALA A 212 60.79 -4.83 -15.04
CA ALA A 212 60.26 -3.90 -14.05
C ALA A 212 59.90 -4.59 -12.72
N LYS A 213 59.39 -5.83 -12.75
CA LYS A 213 59.16 -6.65 -11.55
C LYS A 213 60.49 -6.99 -10.86
N ASP A 214 61.48 -7.44 -11.62
CA ASP A 214 62.82 -7.78 -11.12
C ASP A 214 63.50 -6.55 -10.49
N PHE A 215 63.46 -5.39 -11.17
CA PHE A 215 63.95 -4.12 -10.65
C PHE A 215 63.20 -3.69 -9.37
N PHE A 216 61.87 -3.75 -9.35
CA PHE A 216 61.07 -3.35 -8.20
C PHE A 216 61.36 -4.22 -6.96
N GLN A 217 61.52 -5.53 -7.15
CA GLN A 217 61.94 -6.44 -6.09
C GLN A 217 63.33 -6.08 -5.55
N ASN A 218 64.33 -5.92 -6.43
CA ASN A 218 65.69 -5.56 -6.00
C ASN A 218 65.72 -4.18 -5.31
N LEU A 219 64.95 -3.20 -5.80
CA LEU A 219 64.84 -1.87 -5.23
C LEU A 219 64.29 -1.90 -3.79
N THR A 220 63.24 -2.68 -3.53
CA THR A 220 62.68 -2.78 -2.16
C THR A 220 63.69 -3.39 -1.18
N VAL A 221 64.47 -4.39 -1.60
CA VAL A 221 65.53 -5.01 -0.79
C VAL A 221 66.65 -4.01 -0.46
N GLU A 222 67.23 -3.33 -1.46
CA GLU A 222 68.35 -2.40 -1.25
C GLU A 222 67.92 -1.15 -0.46
N VAL A 223 66.69 -0.65 -0.65
CA VAL A 223 66.15 0.45 0.17
C VAL A 223 65.92 -0.01 1.62
N SER A 224 65.43 -1.23 1.84
CA SER A 224 65.28 -1.80 3.19
C SER A 224 66.63 -1.97 3.90
N GLY A 225 67.71 -2.25 3.17
CA GLY A 225 69.08 -2.38 3.71
C GLY A 225 69.83 -1.05 3.90
N SER A 226 69.32 0.07 3.35
CA SER A 226 69.98 1.37 3.37
C SER A 226 69.98 2.02 4.77
N THR A 227 70.86 3.00 4.99
CA THR A 227 70.89 3.84 6.20
C THR A 227 70.16 5.17 6.05
N ASN A 228 69.97 5.67 4.84
CA ASN A 228 69.41 7.00 4.55
C ASN A 228 68.46 7.04 3.33
N ALA A 229 68.05 5.89 2.79
CA ALA A 229 67.00 5.81 1.77
C ALA A 229 65.62 5.43 2.36
N ALA A 230 64.57 5.85 1.67
CA ALA A 230 63.19 5.45 1.90
C ALA A 230 62.42 5.36 0.55
N LEU A 231 61.51 4.39 0.45
CA LEU A 231 60.67 4.10 -0.71
C LEU A 231 59.21 4.06 -0.24
N VAL A 232 58.36 4.87 -0.86
CA VAL A 232 56.91 4.83 -0.64
C VAL A 232 56.22 4.65 -1.98
N TYR A 233 55.38 3.62 -2.08
CA TYR A 233 54.71 3.28 -3.34
C TYR A 233 53.21 3.06 -3.16
N SER A 234 52.43 3.37 -4.18
CA SER A 234 50.98 3.21 -4.18
C SER A 234 50.53 1.96 -4.94
N LEU A 235 49.50 1.29 -4.41
CA LEU A 235 48.77 0.23 -5.10
C LEU A 235 47.25 0.46 -5.01
N THR A 236 46.54 -0.04 -6.01
CA THR A 236 45.08 -0.12 -6.02
C THR A 236 44.60 -1.11 -4.94
N TRP A 237 43.43 -0.86 -4.35
CA TRP A 237 42.90 -1.72 -3.30
C TRP A 237 42.13 -2.92 -3.85
N SER A 238 41.38 -2.73 -4.93
CA SER A 238 40.40 -3.71 -5.40
C SER A 238 40.70 -4.29 -6.78
N ALA A 239 40.19 -5.50 -7.03
CA ALA A 239 40.16 -6.14 -8.35
C ALA A 239 39.51 -5.27 -9.45
N ARG A 240 38.56 -4.40 -9.08
CA ARG A 240 37.88 -3.47 -10.00
C ARG A 240 38.77 -2.29 -10.39
N GLU A 241 39.51 -1.72 -9.44
CA GLU A 241 40.53 -0.68 -9.71
C GLU A 241 41.70 -1.22 -10.56
N ALA A 242 41.94 -2.54 -10.54
CA ALA A 242 42.95 -3.23 -11.33
C ALA A 242 42.49 -3.66 -12.74
N LEU A 243 41.34 -3.16 -13.24
CA LEU A 243 40.78 -3.50 -14.58
C LEU A 243 40.71 -5.02 -14.90
N GLY A 244 40.59 -5.86 -13.87
CA GLY A 244 40.59 -7.33 -14.00
C GLY A 244 41.94 -8.03 -13.85
N ASN A 245 43.08 -7.32 -13.82
CA ASN A 245 44.42 -7.87 -13.61
C ASN A 245 44.72 -8.20 -12.13
N VAL A 246 43.80 -8.93 -11.49
CA VAL A 246 43.91 -9.34 -10.07
C VAL A 246 45.16 -10.16 -9.81
N ALA A 247 45.56 -11.02 -10.77
CA ALA A 247 46.77 -11.82 -10.70
C ALA A 247 48.04 -10.94 -10.65
N LEU A 248 48.14 -9.92 -11.51
CA LEU A 248 49.27 -9.00 -11.53
C LEU A 248 49.36 -8.18 -10.24
N LEU A 249 48.23 -7.67 -9.73
CA LEU A 249 48.19 -6.98 -8.44
C LEU A 249 48.69 -7.89 -7.30
N ALA A 250 48.23 -9.14 -7.26
CA ALA A 250 48.65 -10.13 -6.27
C ALA A 250 50.13 -10.56 -6.41
N GLU A 251 50.69 -10.55 -7.62
CA GLU A 251 52.12 -10.74 -7.86
C GLU A 251 52.94 -9.56 -7.31
N ILE A 252 52.59 -8.32 -7.66
CA ILE A 252 53.30 -7.12 -7.18
C ILE A 252 53.26 -7.03 -5.65
N ASP A 253 52.11 -7.38 -5.05
CA ASP A 253 51.96 -7.46 -3.59
C ASP A 253 53.00 -8.43 -2.98
N LYS A 254 53.12 -9.65 -3.53
CA LYS A 254 54.08 -10.67 -3.07
C LYS A 254 55.55 -10.31 -3.27
N LEU A 255 55.90 -9.47 -4.26
CA LEU A 255 57.30 -9.09 -4.52
C LEU A 255 57.91 -8.27 -3.37
N ALA A 256 57.09 -7.46 -2.69
CA ALA A 256 57.54 -6.56 -1.61
C ALA A 256 57.17 -7.05 -0.19
N ALA A 257 56.18 -7.95 -0.06
CA ALA A 257 55.56 -8.43 1.19
C ALA A 257 56.47 -8.88 2.35
N ARG A 258 57.79 -9.06 2.12
CA ARG A 258 58.78 -9.40 3.15
C ARG A 258 59.45 -8.20 3.81
N VAL A 259 59.42 -7.04 3.15
CA VAL A 259 60.17 -5.83 3.54
C VAL A 259 59.31 -4.57 3.61
N ASP A 260 58.15 -4.56 2.96
CA ASP A 260 57.23 -3.43 3.02
C ASP A 260 56.35 -3.45 4.28
N GLN A 261 55.82 -2.27 4.62
CA GLN A 261 54.76 -2.17 5.61
C GLN A 261 53.54 -1.47 5.02
N LEU A 262 52.38 -2.12 5.16
CA LEU A 262 51.09 -1.56 4.80
C LEU A 262 50.75 -0.33 5.65
N ARG A 263 50.34 0.74 4.98
CA ARG A 263 49.84 2.00 5.58
C ARG A 263 48.54 2.39 4.89
N GLU A 264 47.52 2.69 5.70
CA GLU A 264 46.23 3.21 5.26
C GLU A 264 46.13 4.71 5.64
N PRO A 265 46.31 5.65 4.69
CA PRO A 265 46.36 7.10 4.95
C PRO A 265 45.24 7.75 5.78
N VAL A 266 44.04 7.17 5.84
CA VAL A 266 42.87 7.73 6.52
C VAL A 266 42.04 6.57 7.08
N THR A 267 41.78 6.56 8.38
CA THR A 267 40.99 5.52 9.04
C THR A 267 39.85 6.09 9.90
N GLY A 268 38.75 5.34 10.03
CA GLY A 268 37.61 5.72 10.88
C GLY A 268 37.02 7.12 10.62
N ASP A 269 36.83 7.88 11.70
CA ASP A 269 36.22 9.23 11.69
C ASP A 269 37.20 10.36 11.32
N GLU A 270 38.46 10.06 10.96
CA GLU A 270 39.42 11.07 10.49
C GLU A 270 38.97 11.85 9.24
N ILE A 271 37.99 11.31 8.51
CA ILE A 271 37.33 12.02 7.41
C ILE A 271 36.65 13.33 7.88
N LEU A 272 36.14 13.40 9.12
CA LEU A 272 35.43 14.57 9.65
C LEU A 272 36.30 15.84 9.68
N PRO A 273 37.49 15.85 10.33
CA PRO A 273 38.38 17.01 10.31
C PRO A 273 38.96 17.30 8.92
N ILE A 274 39.12 16.29 8.04
CA ILE A 274 39.52 16.51 6.64
C ILE A 274 38.47 17.34 5.89
N LEU A 275 37.18 16.99 6.03
CA LEU A 275 36.07 17.70 5.42
C LEU A 275 35.99 19.15 5.94
N GLN A 276 36.08 19.35 7.26
CA GLN A 276 36.12 20.69 7.86
C GLN A 276 37.29 21.53 7.31
N ARG A 277 38.52 20.98 7.30
CA ARG A 277 39.74 21.66 6.85
C ARG A 277 39.68 22.12 5.39
N ARG A 278 38.96 21.37 4.54
CA ARG A 278 38.84 21.64 3.09
C ARG A 278 37.61 22.47 2.70
N LEU A 279 36.52 22.41 3.46
CA LEU A 279 35.25 23.10 3.15
C LEU A 279 35.05 24.42 3.91
N LEU A 280 35.74 24.60 5.05
CA LEU A 280 35.66 25.79 5.89
C LEU A 280 36.93 26.64 5.77
N GLY A 281 36.79 27.96 5.78
CA GLY A 281 37.93 28.89 5.81
C GLY A 281 38.54 29.08 7.20
N ALA A 282 37.84 28.62 8.24
CA ALA A 282 38.25 28.64 9.64
C ALA A 282 37.53 27.50 10.39
N PRO A 283 38.11 26.96 11.49
CA PRO A 283 37.41 25.98 12.31
C PRO A 283 36.13 26.59 12.93
N PRO A 284 35.07 25.78 13.16
CA PRO A 284 33.85 26.25 13.80
C PRO A 284 34.09 26.66 15.25
N ASN A 285 33.23 27.53 15.79
CA ASN A 285 33.28 27.92 17.20
C ASN A 285 32.99 26.69 18.10
N PRO A 286 33.93 26.26 18.97
CA PRO A 286 33.76 25.07 19.80
C PRO A 286 32.56 25.14 20.76
N SER A 287 32.19 26.34 21.23
CA SER A 287 31.04 26.52 22.12
C SER A 287 29.73 26.23 21.39
N VAL A 288 29.57 26.79 20.18
CA VAL A 288 28.37 26.58 19.35
C VAL A 288 28.26 25.13 18.90
N ALA A 289 29.39 24.51 18.51
CA ALA A 289 29.42 23.10 18.14
C ALA A 289 29.04 22.18 19.32
N MET A 290 29.40 22.53 20.56
CA MET A 290 28.99 21.79 21.76
C MET A 290 27.50 22.00 22.09
N GLU A 291 27.00 23.23 21.99
CA GLU A 291 25.60 23.58 22.25
C GLU A 291 24.67 22.83 21.30
N VAL A 292 24.93 22.89 19.99
CA VAL A 292 24.17 22.15 18.96
C VAL A 292 24.26 20.64 19.19
N ALA A 293 25.44 20.10 19.44
CA ALA A 293 25.60 18.67 19.70
C ALA A 293 24.87 18.20 20.97
N THR A 294 24.77 19.04 21.99
CA THR A 294 24.06 18.73 23.24
C THR A 294 22.55 18.72 22.99
N ALA A 295 22.01 19.73 22.29
CA ALA A 295 20.58 19.79 21.96
C ALA A 295 20.10 18.56 21.15
N TYR A 296 20.88 18.11 20.15
CA TYR A 296 20.57 16.87 19.42
C TYR A 296 20.73 15.61 20.30
N GLN A 297 21.75 15.57 21.16
CA GLN A 297 21.96 14.47 22.10
C GLN A 297 20.77 14.32 23.05
N GLU A 298 20.24 15.40 23.62
CA GLU A 298 19.10 15.36 24.54
C GLU A 298 17.86 14.74 23.88
N VAL A 299 17.50 15.17 22.67
CA VAL A 299 16.34 14.64 21.94
C VAL A 299 16.52 13.15 21.59
N LEU A 300 17.66 12.78 21.01
CA LEU A 300 17.91 11.40 20.56
C LEU A 300 18.11 10.42 21.73
N THR A 301 18.73 10.89 22.82
CA THR A 301 18.82 10.13 24.08
C THR A 301 17.44 9.95 24.71
N GLY A 302 16.61 11.01 24.72
CA GLY A 302 15.24 10.97 25.22
C GLY A 302 14.38 9.98 24.46
N MET A 303 14.43 9.99 23.12
CA MET A 303 13.78 9.01 22.25
C MET A 303 14.18 7.57 22.62
N ARG A 304 15.48 7.28 22.74
CA ARG A 304 15.97 5.94 23.10
C ARG A 304 15.53 5.50 24.50
N ARG A 305 15.61 6.39 25.49
CA ARG A 305 15.15 6.11 26.87
C ARG A 305 13.64 5.82 26.93
N ALA A 306 12.84 6.46 26.09
CA ALA A 306 11.39 6.22 26.02
C ALA A 306 11.03 4.82 25.48
N HIS A 307 11.93 4.21 24.70
CA HIS A 307 11.79 2.85 24.16
C HIS A 307 12.55 1.78 24.99
N ALA A 308 13.13 2.16 26.13
CA ALA A 308 13.95 1.26 26.95
C ALA A 308 13.15 0.64 28.10
N ASP A 309 12.91 -0.67 27.98
CA ASP A 309 12.14 -1.47 28.93
C ASP A 309 12.89 -1.72 30.25
N SER A 310 14.23 -1.76 30.21
CA SER A 310 15.09 -2.02 31.36
C SER A 310 15.93 -0.81 31.81
N SER A 311 16.41 -0.86 33.05
CA SER A 311 17.37 0.12 33.58
C SER A 311 18.77 0.01 32.95
N ALA A 312 19.11 -1.15 32.36
CA ALA A 312 20.37 -1.36 31.65
C ALA A 312 20.34 -0.66 30.28
N GLU A 313 19.27 -0.85 29.50
CA GLU A 313 19.07 -0.18 28.20
C GLU A 313 18.98 1.35 28.37
N ARG A 314 18.36 1.82 29.46
CA ARG A 314 18.34 3.27 29.78
C ARG A 314 19.74 3.83 29.99
N LYS A 315 20.63 3.11 30.70
CA LYS A 315 22.03 3.49 30.89
C LYS A 315 22.81 3.48 29.58
N GLN A 316 22.67 2.40 28.80
CA GLN A 316 23.27 2.30 27.47
C GLN A 316 22.85 3.47 26.57
N ALA A 317 21.57 3.88 26.60
CA ALA A 317 21.10 5.05 25.87
C ALA A 317 21.76 6.36 26.32
N GLU A 318 22.13 6.52 27.61
CA GLU A 318 22.90 7.69 28.07
C GLU A 318 24.34 7.65 27.54
N GLU A 319 25.00 6.49 27.64
CA GLU A 319 26.37 6.28 27.18
C GLU A 319 26.51 6.50 25.66
N GLU A 320 25.62 5.92 24.87
CA GLU A 320 25.52 6.16 23.43
C GLU A 320 25.18 7.63 23.11
N GLY A 321 24.37 8.28 23.94
CA GLY A 321 24.07 9.70 23.85
C GLY A 321 25.33 10.56 23.96
N PHE A 322 26.17 10.32 24.97
CA PHE A 322 27.43 11.05 25.14
C PHE A 322 28.41 10.82 23.98
N LEU A 323 28.50 9.58 23.48
CA LEU A 323 29.30 9.27 22.28
C LEU A 323 28.77 10.01 21.05
N LEU A 324 27.46 10.08 20.88
CA LEU A 324 26.81 10.80 19.78
C LEU A 324 27.08 12.31 19.85
N ARG A 325 26.97 12.94 21.02
CA ARG A 325 27.31 14.36 21.24
C ARG A 325 28.76 14.64 20.82
N ASP A 326 29.70 13.84 21.32
CA ASP A 326 31.12 14.08 21.09
C ASP A 326 31.48 13.91 19.59
N ARG A 327 30.80 12.97 18.90
CA ARG A 327 30.91 12.75 17.45
C ARG A 327 30.23 13.85 16.62
N MET A 328 29.05 14.33 17.02
CA MET A 328 28.37 15.49 16.40
C MET A 328 29.21 16.76 16.52
N ARG A 329 29.77 17.04 17.71
CA ARG A 329 30.71 18.15 17.94
C ARG A 329 31.93 18.06 17.03
N ALA A 330 32.46 16.85 16.82
CA ALA A 330 33.59 16.62 15.91
C ALA A 330 33.22 16.73 14.41
N ALA A 331 31.96 16.48 14.04
CA ALA A 331 31.46 16.56 12.66
C ALA A 331 30.94 17.95 12.24
N TYR A 332 30.58 18.81 13.20
CA TYR A 332 29.94 20.11 12.96
C TYR A 332 30.66 20.94 11.88
N PRO A 333 29.95 21.53 10.89
CA PRO A 333 28.49 21.67 10.78
C PRO A 333 27.78 20.51 10.04
N PHE A 334 28.40 19.34 9.88
CA PHE A 334 27.78 18.18 9.24
C PHE A 334 27.16 17.24 10.28
N HIS A 335 25.99 16.66 9.96
CA HIS A 335 25.44 15.57 10.77
C HIS A 335 26.21 14.27 10.46
N PRO A 336 26.71 13.51 11.46
CA PRO A 336 27.52 12.31 11.23
C PRO A 336 26.88 11.31 10.25
N ALA A 337 25.56 11.11 10.35
CA ALA A 337 24.81 10.20 9.48
C ALA A 337 24.98 10.46 7.97
N LEU A 338 25.12 11.72 7.53
CA LEU A 338 25.36 12.04 6.12
C LEU A 338 26.74 11.56 5.67
N ILE A 339 27.75 11.73 6.52
CA ILE A 339 29.11 11.27 6.27
C ILE A 339 29.17 9.74 6.28
N ASP A 340 28.44 9.10 7.19
CA ASP A 340 28.32 7.64 7.30
C ASP A 340 27.70 7.02 6.04
N VAL A 341 26.63 7.62 5.49
CA VAL A 341 26.06 7.18 4.20
C VAL A 341 27.10 7.24 3.07
N MET A 342 27.83 8.36 2.95
CA MET A 342 28.86 8.51 1.93
C MET A 342 30.04 7.55 2.12
N ARG A 343 30.39 7.22 3.37
CA ARG A 343 31.52 6.34 3.73
C ARG A 343 31.17 4.85 3.59
N GLU A 344 29.99 4.43 4.03
CA GLU A 344 29.66 3.01 4.22
C GLU A 344 28.75 2.44 3.14
N ARG A 345 27.95 3.30 2.48
CA ARG A 345 26.93 2.87 1.52
C ARG A 345 27.29 3.30 0.10
N TRP A 346 27.53 4.60 -0.12
CA TRP A 346 27.86 5.11 -1.46
C TRP A 346 29.20 4.58 -1.99
N THR A 347 30.13 4.16 -1.13
CA THR A 347 31.39 3.51 -1.54
C THR A 347 31.22 2.12 -2.17
N ALA A 348 30.01 1.55 -2.13
CA ALA A 348 29.64 0.36 -2.90
C ALA A 348 29.17 0.68 -4.33
N VAL A 349 28.94 1.95 -4.68
CA VAL A 349 28.51 2.39 -6.02
C VAL A 349 29.74 2.58 -6.91
N ASP A 350 29.78 1.92 -8.08
CA ASP A 350 30.96 1.89 -8.94
C ASP A 350 31.40 3.27 -9.48
N GLY A 351 30.46 4.21 -9.65
CA GLY A 351 30.76 5.58 -10.10
C GLY A 351 31.25 6.53 -9.01
N PHE A 352 31.11 6.17 -7.73
CA PHE A 352 31.28 7.14 -6.64
C PHE A 352 32.75 7.38 -6.29
N GLN A 353 33.22 8.62 -6.47
CA GLN A 353 34.62 9.00 -6.19
C GLN A 353 34.93 9.19 -4.69
N ARG A 354 34.31 8.41 -3.81
CA ARG A 354 34.61 8.27 -2.38
C ARG A 354 34.88 9.64 -1.71
N THR A 355 36.09 9.91 -1.20
CA THR A 355 36.40 11.19 -0.53
C THR A 355 36.31 12.41 -1.46
N ARG A 356 36.67 12.28 -2.75
CA ARG A 356 36.56 13.37 -3.74
C ARG A 356 35.11 13.64 -4.14
N GLY A 357 34.29 12.59 -4.21
CA GLY A 357 32.84 12.69 -4.44
C GLY A 357 32.14 13.37 -3.27
N ALA A 358 32.43 12.92 -2.04
CA ALA A 358 31.90 13.51 -0.81
C ALA A 358 32.24 15.01 -0.68
N LEU A 359 33.51 15.39 -0.90
CA LEU A 359 33.93 16.80 -0.87
C LEU A 359 33.19 17.66 -1.91
N ARG A 360 33.07 17.19 -3.17
CA ARG A 360 32.37 17.92 -4.24
C ARG A 360 30.86 18.05 -3.98
N PHE A 361 30.24 16.99 -3.48
CA PHE A 361 28.82 16.98 -3.13
C PHE A 361 28.53 17.95 -1.96
N LEU A 362 29.24 17.81 -0.84
CA LEU A 362 29.08 18.69 0.33
C LEU A 362 29.37 20.16 0.00
N ALA A 363 30.42 20.44 -0.79
CA ALA A 363 30.70 21.81 -1.26
C ALA A 363 29.51 22.40 -2.05
N SER A 364 28.87 21.61 -2.91
CA SER A 364 27.70 22.06 -3.67
C SER A 364 26.47 22.29 -2.78
N CYS A 365 26.22 21.41 -1.80
CA CYS A 365 25.14 21.60 -0.82
C CYS A 365 25.36 22.90 0.00
N MET A 366 26.57 23.11 0.51
CA MET A 366 26.93 24.31 1.28
C MET A 366 26.80 25.58 0.44
N TYR A 367 27.31 25.58 -0.80
CA TYR A 367 27.15 26.71 -1.73
C TYR A 367 25.67 27.04 -1.98
N SER A 368 24.85 26.03 -2.27
CA SER A 368 23.40 26.18 -2.52
C SER A 368 22.67 26.74 -1.30
N LEU A 369 22.88 26.16 -0.11
CA LEU A 369 22.25 26.61 1.14
C LEU A 369 22.66 28.04 1.53
N LYS A 370 23.90 28.46 1.21
CA LYS A 370 24.34 29.85 1.40
C LYS A 370 23.70 30.81 0.38
N LYS A 371 23.58 30.40 -0.88
CA LYS A 371 23.04 31.22 -1.97
C LYS A 371 21.52 31.40 -1.88
N ASN A 372 20.80 30.32 -1.55
CA ASN A 372 19.35 30.23 -1.61
C ASN A 372 18.67 30.31 -0.22
N GLY A 373 19.45 30.21 0.86
CA GLY A 373 18.93 30.07 2.23
C GLY A 373 18.51 28.63 2.56
N GLY A 374 17.82 28.46 3.70
CA GLY A 374 17.32 27.16 4.16
C GLY A 374 18.34 26.29 4.91
N ALA A 375 19.48 26.85 5.33
CA ALA A 375 20.44 26.13 6.17
C ALA A 375 19.89 25.87 7.59
N HIS A 376 19.88 24.61 8.01
CA HIS A 376 19.61 24.20 9.40
C HIS A 376 20.91 24.22 10.24
N LEU A 377 20.80 23.88 11.55
CA LEU A 377 21.93 23.85 12.48
C LEU A 377 23.04 22.86 12.09
N LEU A 378 22.66 21.79 11.37
CA LEU A 378 23.56 20.79 10.79
C LEU A 378 23.12 20.54 9.34
N LEU A 379 24.07 20.13 8.50
CA LEU A 379 23.81 19.56 7.18
C LEU A 379 23.80 18.03 7.30
N GLY A 380 22.59 17.43 7.35
CA GLY A 380 22.37 15.99 7.43
C GLY A 380 21.67 15.40 6.20
N PRO A 381 21.30 14.10 6.24
CA PRO A 381 20.69 13.40 5.11
C PRO A 381 19.36 14.01 4.64
N GLY A 382 18.59 14.62 5.54
CA GLY A 382 17.33 15.27 5.22
C GLY A 382 17.46 16.73 4.75
N ASP A 383 18.64 17.33 4.87
CA ASP A 383 18.90 18.76 4.60
C ASP A 383 19.59 19.00 3.25
N VAL A 384 19.68 17.96 2.41
CA VAL A 384 20.26 18.06 1.06
C VAL A 384 19.29 18.87 0.17
N PRO A 385 19.71 20.02 -0.40
CA PRO A 385 18.81 20.89 -1.17
C PRO A 385 18.53 20.32 -2.58
N LEU A 386 17.65 19.31 -2.65
CA LEU A 386 17.25 18.65 -3.91
C LEU A 386 16.46 19.55 -4.87
N ASN A 387 15.92 20.66 -4.36
CA ASN A 387 15.32 21.73 -5.13
C ASN A 387 16.35 22.42 -6.05
N ASP A 388 17.62 22.47 -5.65
CA ASP A 388 18.70 22.99 -6.49
C ASP A 388 19.13 21.93 -7.53
N VAL A 389 18.94 22.29 -8.80
CA VAL A 389 19.24 21.41 -9.93
C VAL A 389 20.73 21.05 -10.00
N ASP A 390 21.64 21.97 -9.65
CA ASP A 390 23.08 21.71 -9.70
C ASP A 390 23.49 20.70 -8.63
N VAL A 391 22.87 20.77 -7.44
CA VAL A 391 23.09 19.80 -6.36
C VAL A 391 22.56 18.43 -6.76
N ARG A 392 21.33 18.36 -7.26
CA ARG A 392 20.70 17.10 -7.71
C ARG A 392 21.50 16.44 -8.84
N VAL A 393 21.90 17.20 -9.87
CA VAL A 393 22.68 16.69 -11.01
C VAL A 393 24.06 16.19 -10.55
N LYS A 394 24.77 16.93 -9.69
CA LYS A 394 26.06 16.47 -9.15
C LYS A 394 25.90 15.20 -8.31
N MET A 395 24.89 15.14 -7.44
CA MET A 395 24.60 13.96 -6.62
C MET A 395 24.34 12.72 -7.48
N LEU A 396 23.42 12.81 -8.46
CA LEU A 396 23.08 11.69 -9.34
C LEU A 396 24.24 11.32 -10.29
N LYS A 397 25.08 12.29 -10.69
CA LYS A 397 26.33 12.04 -11.44
C LYS A 397 27.32 11.22 -10.63
N GLU A 398 27.59 11.61 -9.39
CA GLU A 398 28.49 10.88 -8.48
C GLU A 398 27.98 9.48 -8.14
N LEU A 399 26.66 9.30 -8.12
CA LEU A 399 26.02 8.00 -7.88
C LEU A 399 25.83 7.15 -9.15
N GLY A 400 26.26 7.61 -10.32
CA GLY A 400 26.13 6.87 -11.58
C GLY A 400 24.69 6.62 -12.06
N VAL A 401 23.70 7.35 -11.52
CA VAL A 401 22.25 7.16 -11.75
C VAL A 401 21.60 8.42 -12.34
N GLN A 402 22.31 9.08 -13.25
CA GLN A 402 21.84 10.28 -13.94
C GLN A 402 20.53 10.00 -14.68
N ASN A 403 19.54 10.89 -14.54
CA ASN A 403 18.19 10.80 -15.13
C ASN A 403 17.28 9.64 -14.64
N ASP A 404 17.83 8.58 -14.04
CA ASP A 404 17.06 7.42 -13.55
C ASP A 404 16.09 7.77 -12.40
N TYR A 405 16.44 8.78 -11.58
CA TYR A 405 15.71 9.16 -10.36
C TYR A 405 14.95 10.49 -10.43
N ASP A 406 15.05 11.26 -11.53
CA ASP A 406 14.24 12.47 -11.70
C ASP A 406 12.72 12.20 -11.63
N PRO A 407 12.15 11.09 -12.17
CA PRO A 407 10.74 10.77 -11.97
C PRO A 407 10.35 10.54 -10.51
N VAL A 408 11.27 10.00 -9.71
CA VAL A 408 11.09 9.74 -8.27
C VAL A 408 11.07 11.06 -7.50
N ILE A 409 12.10 11.88 -7.71
CA ILE A 409 12.27 13.17 -7.02
C ILE A 409 11.12 14.12 -7.38
N ASN A 410 10.71 14.18 -8.65
CA ASN A 410 9.60 15.04 -9.07
C ASN A 410 8.24 14.57 -8.54
N ALA A 411 7.98 13.26 -8.44
CA ALA A 411 6.68 12.75 -8.01
C ALA A 411 6.49 12.73 -6.48
N ASP A 412 7.55 12.42 -5.73
CA ASP A 412 7.43 12.17 -4.29
C ASP A 412 8.09 13.23 -3.41
N ILE A 413 9.07 14.00 -3.90
CA ILE A 413 9.89 14.90 -3.04
C ILE A 413 9.75 16.39 -3.43
N GLU A 414 10.21 16.78 -4.63
CA GLU A 414 10.46 18.19 -4.99
C GLU A 414 9.62 18.76 -6.14
N GLY A 415 8.91 17.95 -6.93
CA GLY A 415 8.07 18.48 -8.02
C GLY A 415 6.84 19.26 -7.53
N PRO A 416 6.12 19.98 -8.42
CA PRO A 416 5.03 20.88 -8.04
C PRO A 416 3.85 20.24 -7.30
N ASN A 417 3.63 18.94 -7.50
CA ASN A 417 2.58 18.16 -6.84
C ASN A 417 3.16 17.03 -5.98
N ALA A 418 4.42 17.15 -5.55
CA ALA A 418 5.14 16.09 -4.85
C ALA A 418 4.44 15.64 -3.56
N ARG A 419 4.46 14.33 -3.29
CA ARG A 419 3.75 13.73 -2.14
C ARG A 419 4.24 14.30 -0.81
N ALA A 420 5.56 14.42 -0.60
CA ALA A 420 6.13 15.04 0.59
C ALA A 420 5.68 16.51 0.77
N LYS A 421 5.80 17.34 -0.28
CA LYS A 421 5.36 18.74 -0.25
C LYS A 421 3.88 18.89 0.11
N ARG A 422 3.01 18.04 -0.41
CA ARG A 422 1.57 18.09 -0.09
C ARG A 422 1.27 17.73 1.37
N ILE A 423 2.06 16.85 1.98
CA ILE A 423 1.98 16.56 3.41
C ILE A 423 2.47 17.77 4.20
N ASP A 424 3.65 18.31 3.89
CA ASP A 424 4.22 19.49 4.57
C ASP A 424 3.32 20.73 4.46
N GLU A 425 2.73 21.00 3.30
CA GLU A 425 1.77 22.10 3.10
C GLU A 425 0.50 21.93 3.93
N ARG A 426 0.04 20.69 4.14
CA ARG A 426 -1.10 20.42 5.02
C ARG A 426 -0.71 20.62 6.48
N MET A 427 0.41 20.05 6.89
CA MET A 427 0.94 20.20 8.25
C MET A 427 1.25 21.65 8.60
N ALA A 428 1.76 22.46 7.67
CA ALA A 428 1.98 23.90 7.88
C ALA A 428 0.68 24.69 8.12
N ARG A 429 -0.47 24.23 7.57
CA ARG A 429 -1.80 24.81 7.85
C ARG A 429 -2.37 24.34 9.19
N GLU A 430 -2.07 23.10 9.58
CA GLU A 430 -2.54 22.47 10.83
C GLU A 430 -1.66 22.83 12.04
N THR A 431 -0.38 23.11 11.82
CA THR A 431 0.66 23.38 12.83
C THR A 431 1.72 24.31 12.22
N PRO A 432 1.54 25.65 12.31
CA PRO A 432 2.39 26.63 11.63
C PRO A 432 3.87 26.57 11.98
N GLU A 433 4.22 26.06 13.17
CA GLU A 433 5.60 25.90 13.65
C GLU A 433 6.42 24.95 12.75
N LEU A 434 5.78 23.99 12.07
CA LEU A 434 6.45 23.03 11.19
C LEU A 434 6.74 23.57 9.77
N THR A 435 6.32 24.80 9.45
CA THR A 435 6.45 25.40 8.10
C THR A 435 7.90 25.45 7.60
N SER A 436 8.85 25.73 8.49
CA SER A 436 10.29 25.76 8.19
C SER A 436 10.97 24.39 8.30
N VAL A 437 10.38 23.46 9.06
CA VAL A 437 10.93 22.13 9.36
C VAL A 437 10.72 21.17 8.19
N LYS A 438 9.55 21.23 7.55
CA LYS A 438 9.12 20.36 6.44
C LYS A 438 9.39 18.86 6.70
N PRO A 439 8.77 18.26 7.73
CA PRO A 439 9.08 16.91 8.17
C PRO A 439 9.02 15.85 7.06
N ALA A 440 8.06 15.95 6.14
CA ALA A 440 7.89 14.98 5.06
C ALA A 440 8.99 15.11 4.01
N THR A 441 9.34 16.33 3.61
CA THR A 441 10.45 16.59 2.69
C THR A 441 11.78 16.17 3.30
N ARG A 442 12.01 16.45 4.59
CA ARG A 442 13.22 16.02 5.33
C ARG A 442 13.36 14.50 5.36
N LEU A 443 12.31 13.78 5.77
CA LEU A 443 12.31 12.31 5.82
C LEU A 443 12.45 11.69 4.43
N ALA A 444 11.73 12.18 3.42
CA ALA A 444 11.82 11.65 2.06
C ALA A 444 13.19 11.90 1.42
N THR A 445 13.79 13.08 1.65
CA THR A 445 15.16 13.41 1.21
C THR A 445 16.18 12.48 1.86
N ALA A 446 16.08 12.25 3.17
CA ALA A 446 16.94 11.29 3.87
C ALA A 446 16.79 9.88 3.30
N ILE A 447 15.56 9.35 3.15
CA ILE A 447 15.33 8.03 2.56
C ILE A 447 15.98 7.94 1.17
N LEU A 448 15.86 8.97 0.32
CA LEU A 448 16.49 9.00 -1.00
C LEU A 448 18.03 8.88 -0.87
N ILE A 449 18.66 9.65 0.00
CA ILE A 449 20.11 9.60 0.25
C ILE A 449 20.57 8.19 0.69
N TYR A 450 19.76 7.50 1.51
CA TYR A 450 19.99 6.11 1.93
C TYR A 450 19.62 5.04 0.88
N SER A 451 18.93 5.41 -0.20
CA SER A 451 18.48 4.48 -1.26
C SER A 451 19.57 4.10 -2.27
N PHE A 452 20.79 4.63 -2.09
CA PHE A 452 21.93 4.37 -2.97
C PHE A 452 23.04 3.57 -2.29
N GLY A 453 23.65 2.66 -3.04
CA GLY A 453 24.69 1.76 -2.55
C GLY A 453 24.14 0.61 -1.70
N GLY A 454 24.96 0.09 -0.78
CA GLY A 454 24.57 -1.02 0.08
C GLY A 454 25.60 -1.23 1.20
N LEU A 455 25.14 -1.71 2.36
CA LEU A 455 26.02 -1.97 3.50
C LEU A 455 26.75 -3.30 3.30
N ARG A 456 28.09 -3.26 3.25
CA ARG A 456 28.91 -4.47 3.32
C ARG A 456 28.88 -5.02 4.75
N ARG A 457 28.72 -6.33 4.93
CA ARG A 457 28.86 -6.95 6.26
C ARG A 457 30.32 -6.88 6.69
N GLN A 458 30.57 -6.46 7.92
CA GLN A 458 31.93 -6.47 8.48
C GLN A 458 32.45 -7.92 8.56
N GLY A 459 33.69 -8.15 8.12
CA GLY A 459 34.40 -9.42 8.29
C GLY A 459 34.25 -10.47 7.19
N ALA A 460 33.58 -10.20 6.07
CA ALA A 460 33.51 -11.13 4.93
C ALA A 460 33.49 -10.41 3.57
N ASP A 461 34.61 -10.46 2.84
CA ASP A 461 34.77 -9.79 1.54
C ASP A 461 33.97 -10.41 0.38
N ASP A 462 33.43 -11.64 0.57
CA ASP A 462 32.71 -12.42 -0.45
C ASP A 462 31.16 -12.44 -0.30
N VAL A 463 30.58 -11.65 0.62
CA VAL A 463 29.12 -11.65 0.84
C VAL A 463 28.46 -10.48 0.09
N GLU A 464 27.31 -10.74 -0.56
CA GLU A 464 26.48 -9.69 -1.17
C GLU A 464 26.20 -8.55 -0.17
N PRO A 465 26.36 -7.27 -0.59
CA PRO A 465 26.01 -6.15 0.26
C PRO A 465 24.51 -6.17 0.59
N LEU A 466 24.16 -5.77 1.82
CA LEU A 466 22.76 -5.61 2.22
C LEU A 466 22.06 -4.63 1.27
N PRO A 467 20.79 -4.88 0.91
CA PRO A 467 20.05 -4.06 -0.03
C PRO A 467 19.96 -2.58 0.42
N PRO A 468 19.89 -1.64 -0.55
CA PRO A 468 19.74 -0.21 -0.28
C PRO A 468 18.48 0.10 0.55
N GLY A 469 18.50 1.25 1.22
CA GLY A 469 17.43 1.71 2.10
C GLY A 469 17.80 1.76 3.57
N VAL A 470 16.95 2.43 4.35
CA VAL A 470 17.19 2.83 5.74
C VAL A 470 16.15 2.20 6.66
N THR A 471 16.54 1.73 7.84
CA THR A 471 15.57 1.26 8.83
C THR A 471 14.84 2.43 9.48
N GLU A 472 13.69 2.18 10.10
CA GLU A 472 12.94 3.25 10.80
C GLU A 472 13.80 3.92 11.89
N SER A 473 14.51 3.13 12.70
CA SER A 473 15.41 3.63 13.75
C SER A 473 16.60 4.43 13.20
N GLU A 474 17.23 3.95 12.11
CA GLU A 474 18.32 4.69 11.44
C GLU A 474 17.82 6.04 10.87
N LEU A 475 16.63 6.05 10.27
CA LEU A 475 16.04 7.25 9.65
C LEU A 475 15.66 8.29 10.69
N LEU A 476 14.98 7.87 11.77
CA LEU A 476 14.60 8.76 12.87
C LEU A 476 15.85 9.34 13.54
N ALA A 477 16.88 8.53 13.80
CA ALA A 477 18.15 9.00 14.34
C ALA A 477 18.94 9.96 13.42
N ALA A 478 18.57 10.05 12.14
CA ALA A 478 19.18 10.95 11.16
C ALA A 478 18.35 12.22 10.86
N CYS A 479 17.08 12.28 11.29
CA CYS A 479 16.13 13.36 10.93
C CYS A 479 15.47 14.05 12.13
N VAL A 480 15.35 13.36 13.26
CA VAL A 480 14.82 13.89 14.53
C VAL A 480 15.87 14.78 15.18
N GLY A 481 15.44 15.91 15.73
CA GLY A 481 16.30 16.92 16.33
C GLY A 481 15.50 17.94 17.15
N PRO A 482 16.12 19.05 17.57
CA PRO A 482 15.46 20.07 18.38
C PRO A 482 14.23 20.72 17.74
N ASP A 483 14.08 20.62 16.41
CA ASP A 483 12.98 21.18 15.61
C ASP A 483 11.99 20.14 15.06
N LEU A 484 12.22 18.84 15.28
CA LEU A 484 11.34 17.76 14.84
C LEU A 484 11.37 16.60 15.84
N ASP A 485 10.24 16.36 16.51
CA ASP A 485 10.10 15.27 17.46
C ASP A 485 9.83 13.91 16.79
N ASN A 486 10.02 12.83 17.57
CA ASN A 486 9.86 11.46 17.09
C ASN A 486 8.42 11.07 16.72
N ILE A 487 7.41 11.56 17.46
CA ILE A 487 6.01 11.19 17.24
C ILE A 487 5.53 11.77 15.91
N THR A 488 5.82 13.05 15.68
CA THR A 488 5.56 13.73 14.40
C THR A 488 6.29 13.04 13.25
N ALA A 489 7.58 12.72 13.42
CA ALA A 489 8.36 12.03 12.40
C ALA A 489 7.81 10.64 12.04
N THR A 490 7.45 9.80 13.03
CA THR A 490 6.85 8.47 12.78
C THR A 490 5.48 8.58 12.10
N ALA A 491 4.62 9.52 12.50
CA ALA A 491 3.32 9.73 11.85
C ALA A 491 3.47 10.12 10.37
N VAL A 492 4.40 11.03 10.07
CA VAL A 492 4.70 11.47 8.70
C VAL A 492 5.33 10.35 7.87
N LEU A 493 6.22 9.54 8.45
CA LEU A 493 6.80 8.38 7.79
C LEU A 493 5.73 7.34 7.39
N ALA A 494 4.75 7.10 8.27
CA ALA A 494 3.62 6.21 7.96
C ALA A 494 2.76 6.76 6.81
N GLU A 495 2.56 8.07 6.72
CA GLU A 495 1.84 8.70 5.60
C GLU A 495 2.64 8.66 4.30
N LEU A 496 3.95 8.96 4.32
CA LEU A 496 4.84 8.81 3.17
C LEU A 496 4.79 7.39 2.62
N ARG A 497 4.87 6.36 3.48
CA ARG A 497 4.77 4.94 3.10
C ARG A 497 3.48 4.62 2.35
N ASN A 498 2.37 5.27 2.70
CA ASN A 498 1.07 5.02 2.11
C ASN A 498 0.80 5.84 0.82
N THR A 499 1.43 7.01 0.68
CA THR A 499 1.08 8.01 -0.35
C THR A 499 2.12 8.21 -1.44
N CYS A 500 3.40 7.93 -1.18
CA CYS A 500 4.47 8.00 -2.19
C CYS A 500 4.28 6.94 -3.29
N LEU A 501 4.79 7.24 -4.48
CA LEU A 501 4.60 6.49 -5.73
C LEU A 501 5.79 5.60 -6.10
N TYR A 502 6.96 5.89 -5.54
CA TYR A 502 8.23 5.21 -5.78
C TYR A 502 8.93 4.79 -4.48
N LEU A 503 8.33 5.06 -3.33
CA LEU A 503 8.79 4.57 -2.04
C LEU A 503 8.39 3.09 -1.87
N HIS A 504 9.38 2.25 -1.57
CA HIS A 504 9.19 0.84 -1.24
C HIS A 504 9.57 0.60 0.22
N TYR A 505 8.89 -0.34 0.85
CA TYR A 505 9.17 -0.82 2.20
C TYR A 505 9.11 -2.34 2.22
N ASP A 506 10.18 -2.99 2.66
CA ASP A 506 10.36 -4.46 2.64
C ASP A 506 10.05 -5.14 3.99
N GLY A 507 9.41 -4.42 4.92
CA GLY A 507 9.19 -4.86 6.29
C GLY A 507 10.29 -4.46 7.27
N ALA A 508 11.45 -3.98 6.79
CA ALA A 508 12.55 -3.49 7.63
C ALA A 508 13.12 -2.14 7.18
N ARG A 509 13.17 -1.88 5.87
CA ARG A 509 13.88 -0.76 5.24
C ARG A 509 12.97 0.01 4.29
N TYR A 510 13.08 1.34 4.34
CA TYR A 510 12.52 2.29 3.39
C TYR A 510 13.54 2.57 2.29
N CYS A 511 13.12 2.44 1.03
CA CYS A 511 13.98 2.66 -0.14
C CYS A 511 13.16 3.24 -1.31
N PHE A 512 13.58 4.38 -1.84
CA PHE A 512 13.12 4.87 -3.13
C PHE A 512 13.74 4.05 -4.25
N LYS A 513 12.95 3.65 -5.24
CA LYS A 513 13.41 2.91 -6.43
C LYS A 513 12.84 3.56 -7.67
N LYS A 514 13.53 3.43 -8.81
CA LYS A 514 13.02 3.90 -10.11
C LYS A 514 11.73 3.19 -10.56
N ASP A 515 11.56 1.94 -10.13
CA ASP A 515 10.36 1.16 -10.41
C ASP A 515 9.16 1.65 -9.57
N PRO A 516 7.98 1.82 -10.19
CA PRO A 516 6.77 2.26 -9.49
C PRO A 516 6.35 1.26 -8.41
N ASN A 517 5.82 1.76 -7.29
CA ASN A 517 5.21 0.90 -6.27
C ASN A 517 3.75 0.56 -6.60
N ILE A 518 3.11 -0.26 -5.76
CA ILE A 518 1.73 -0.71 -6.01
C ILE A 518 0.71 0.43 -5.98
N THR A 519 0.95 1.51 -5.23
CA THR A 519 0.09 2.71 -5.23
C THR A 519 0.08 3.34 -6.61
N LYS A 520 1.27 3.61 -7.20
CA LYS A 520 1.36 4.20 -8.54
C LYS A 520 0.76 3.29 -9.61
N LEU A 521 1.02 1.98 -9.55
CA LEU A 521 0.47 1.03 -10.53
C LEU A 521 -1.06 1.01 -10.52
N ILE A 522 -1.70 1.16 -9.35
CA ILE A 522 -3.16 1.27 -9.24
C ILE A 522 -3.63 2.65 -9.70
N GLU A 523 -2.99 3.76 -9.31
CA GLU A 523 -3.37 5.11 -9.77
C GLU A 523 -3.28 5.25 -11.30
N ASP A 524 -2.21 4.75 -11.94
CA ASP A 524 -2.04 4.76 -13.40
C ASP A 524 -3.15 3.92 -14.09
N ALA A 525 -3.52 2.78 -13.50
CA ALA A 525 -4.61 1.94 -14.00
C ALA A 525 -5.99 2.60 -13.79
N GLU A 526 -6.23 3.27 -12.67
CA GLU A 526 -7.46 4.02 -12.37
C GLU A 526 -7.65 5.20 -13.32
N GLN A 527 -6.57 5.90 -13.67
CA GLN A 527 -6.60 6.94 -14.71
C GLN A 527 -6.96 6.38 -16.09
N SER A 528 -6.49 5.18 -16.44
CA SER A 528 -6.91 4.50 -17.68
C SER A 528 -8.41 4.19 -17.67
N VAL A 529 -8.92 3.58 -16.58
CA VAL A 529 -10.35 3.29 -16.41
C VAL A 529 -11.18 4.58 -16.51
N SER A 530 -10.73 5.67 -15.88
CA SER A 530 -11.40 6.97 -15.91
C SER A 530 -11.49 7.58 -17.31
N ARG A 531 -10.42 7.46 -18.12
CA ARG A 531 -10.41 7.94 -19.51
C ARG A 531 -11.36 7.14 -20.39
N GLU A 532 -11.40 5.83 -20.22
CA GLU A 532 -12.33 4.94 -20.93
C GLU A 532 -13.79 5.21 -20.51
N GLU A 533 -14.04 5.42 -19.22
CA GLU A 533 -15.36 5.80 -18.68
C GLU A 533 -15.87 7.12 -19.28
N ALA A 534 -15.00 8.13 -19.39
CA ALA A 534 -15.33 9.41 -20.02
C ALA A 534 -15.60 9.31 -21.53
N GLN A 535 -14.93 8.39 -22.24
CA GLN A 535 -15.13 8.18 -23.69
C GLN A 535 -16.39 7.37 -24.01
N ALA A 536 -16.84 6.49 -23.11
CA ALA A 536 -17.87 5.49 -23.38
C ALA A 536 -19.33 5.99 -23.30
N GLN A 537 -19.57 7.30 -23.18
CA GLN A 537 -20.91 7.93 -23.23
C GLN A 537 -21.99 7.20 -22.40
N GLY A 538 -21.68 6.85 -21.15
CA GLY A 538 -22.61 6.15 -20.26
C GLY A 538 -22.68 4.62 -20.44
N ARG A 539 -21.77 4.01 -21.20
CA ARG A 539 -21.53 2.54 -21.27
C ARG A 539 -20.09 2.17 -20.89
N GLY A 540 -19.55 2.88 -19.89
CA GLY A 540 -18.17 2.72 -19.43
C GLY A 540 -17.91 1.43 -18.64
N PRO A 541 -16.64 1.00 -18.51
CA PRO A 541 -16.28 -0.25 -17.85
C PRO A 541 -16.74 -0.31 -16.38
N VAL A 542 -16.75 0.83 -15.68
CA VAL A 542 -17.27 0.93 -14.30
C VAL A 542 -18.76 0.58 -14.23
N ARG A 543 -19.57 1.09 -15.17
CA ARG A 543 -21.01 0.83 -15.24
C ARG A 543 -21.28 -0.65 -15.52
N GLU A 544 -20.63 -1.22 -16.53
CA GLU A 544 -20.82 -2.63 -16.88
C GLU A 544 -20.35 -3.56 -15.75
N LYS A 545 -19.27 -3.21 -15.04
CA LYS A 545 -18.82 -3.97 -13.85
C LYS A 545 -19.79 -3.86 -12.68
N ILE A 546 -20.39 -2.69 -12.43
CA ILE A 546 -21.48 -2.57 -11.43
C ILE A 546 -22.67 -3.44 -11.84
N LYS A 547 -23.01 -3.50 -13.14
CA LYS A 547 -24.09 -4.37 -13.62
C LYS A 547 -23.76 -5.85 -13.40
N GLU A 548 -22.59 -6.31 -13.83
CA GLU A 548 -22.08 -7.68 -13.62
C GLU A 548 -22.14 -8.08 -12.14
N MET A 549 -21.73 -7.18 -11.25
CA MET A 549 -21.79 -7.36 -9.81
C MET A 549 -23.23 -7.43 -9.28
N LEU A 550 -24.16 -6.64 -9.81
CA LEU A 550 -25.57 -6.68 -9.44
C LEU A 550 -26.26 -7.96 -9.96
N ASP A 551 -26.03 -8.31 -11.23
CA ASP A 551 -26.49 -9.56 -11.85
C ASP A 551 -26.02 -10.78 -11.05
N ALA A 552 -24.75 -10.81 -10.63
CA ALA A 552 -24.21 -11.88 -9.79
C ALA A 552 -24.86 -11.99 -8.40
N ARG A 553 -25.31 -10.87 -7.81
CA ARG A 553 -26.02 -10.84 -6.51
C ARG A 553 -27.52 -11.15 -6.63
N LEU A 554 -28.06 -11.10 -7.85
CA LEU A 554 -29.47 -11.41 -8.14
C LEU A 554 -29.61 -12.77 -8.87
N ALA A 555 -28.50 -13.45 -9.16
CA ALA A 555 -28.46 -14.76 -9.78
C ALA A 555 -29.24 -15.80 -8.95
N GLY A 556 -30.20 -16.48 -9.60
CA GLY A 556 -31.14 -17.40 -8.95
C GLY A 556 -32.51 -16.80 -8.62
N HIS A 557 -32.63 -15.47 -8.55
CA HIS A 557 -33.92 -14.80 -8.34
C HIS A 557 -34.62 -14.52 -9.68
N HIS A 558 -35.38 -15.49 -10.18
CA HIS A 558 -36.12 -15.39 -11.45
C HIS A 558 -37.21 -14.28 -11.48
N THR A 559 -37.47 -13.64 -10.35
CA THR A 559 -38.36 -12.48 -10.14
C THR A 559 -37.63 -11.13 -10.26
N ALA A 560 -36.29 -11.11 -10.29
CA ALA A 560 -35.50 -9.89 -10.40
C ALA A 560 -35.20 -9.55 -11.87
N VAL A 561 -35.52 -8.32 -12.28
CA VAL A 561 -35.20 -7.78 -13.62
C VAL A 561 -34.16 -6.67 -13.47
N VAL A 562 -32.95 -6.87 -14.01
CA VAL A 562 -31.82 -5.95 -13.78
C VAL A 562 -31.68 -4.94 -14.92
N TRP A 563 -31.82 -3.66 -14.57
CA TRP A 563 -31.60 -2.50 -15.43
C TRP A 563 -32.33 -2.60 -16.78
N PRO A 564 -33.67 -2.72 -16.78
CA PRO A 564 -34.45 -2.62 -18.01
C PRO A 564 -34.19 -1.27 -18.67
N ALA A 565 -34.06 -1.25 -19.99
CA ALA A 565 -33.88 -0.02 -20.77
C ALA A 565 -35.23 0.56 -21.24
N LYS A 566 -36.25 -0.29 -21.37
CA LYS A 566 -37.61 0.03 -21.79
C LYS A 566 -38.64 -0.82 -21.05
N SER A 567 -39.89 -0.38 -21.04
CA SER A 567 -41.01 -1.06 -20.38
C SER A 567 -41.27 -2.50 -20.85
N GLN A 568 -40.92 -2.82 -22.10
CA GLN A 568 -41.00 -4.17 -22.68
C GLN A 568 -39.93 -5.16 -22.17
N ASP A 569 -38.83 -4.67 -21.59
CA ASP A 569 -37.73 -5.50 -21.10
C ASP A 569 -38.08 -6.16 -19.75
N ILE A 570 -39.11 -5.64 -19.08
CA ILE A 570 -39.74 -6.26 -17.90
C ILE A 570 -40.87 -7.17 -18.40
N PRO A 571 -40.82 -8.51 -18.14
CA PRO A 571 -41.88 -9.43 -18.54
C PRO A 571 -43.28 -8.95 -18.12
N ASP A 572 -44.28 -9.28 -18.93
CA ASP A 572 -45.69 -9.08 -18.64
C ASP A 572 -46.40 -10.43 -18.71
N GLU A 573 -47.56 -10.55 -18.09
CA GLU A 573 -48.35 -11.80 -18.04
C GLU A 573 -47.67 -12.95 -17.26
N ASP A 574 -46.56 -12.68 -16.55
CA ASP A 574 -45.89 -13.58 -15.60
C ASP A 574 -46.60 -13.55 -14.23
N PRO A 575 -47.22 -14.65 -13.76
CA PRO A 575 -48.02 -14.67 -12.54
C PRO A 575 -47.14 -14.83 -11.28
N ARG A 576 -46.12 -13.98 -11.16
CA ARG A 576 -45.19 -13.85 -10.04
C ARG A 576 -44.96 -12.36 -9.77
N PHE A 577 -44.68 -12.00 -8.52
CA PHE A 577 -44.32 -10.61 -8.20
C PHE A 577 -42.90 -10.32 -8.69
N LEU A 578 -42.78 -9.50 -9.73
CA LEU A 578 -41.52 -9.08 -10.34
C LEU A 578 -40.99 -7.80 -9.67
N VAL A 579 -39.67 -7.74 -9.49
CA VAL A 579 -38.95 -6.55 -9.01
C VAL A 579 -37.98 -6.10 -10.08
N ALA A 580 -38.25 -4.93 -10.67
CA ALA A 580 -37.36 -4.32 -11.64
C ALA A 580 -36.39 -3.35 -10.95
N TYR A 581 -35.11 -3.69 -10.94
CA TYR A 581 -34.02 -2.86 -10.40
C TYR A 581 -33.66 -1.80 -11.42
N LEU A 582 -34.01 -0.54 -11.16
CA LEU A 582 -33.78 0.54 -12.12
C LEU A 582 -32.28 0.91 -12.20
N PRO A 583 -31.77 1.31 -13.38
CA PRO A 583 -30.36 1.67 -13.57
C PRO A 583 -29.97 2.90 -12.75
N LEU A 584 -28.68 3.02 -12.41
CA LEU A 584 -28.14 4.10 -11.57
C LEU A 584 -28.48 5.50 -12.11
N GLU A 585 -28.54 5.62 -13.43
CA GLU A 585 -28.88 6.84 -14.15
C GLU A 585 -30.25 7.41 -13.73
N PHE A 586 -31.22 6.55 -13.34
CA PHE A 586 -32.54 6.95 -12.87
C PHE A 586 -32.48 7.90 -11.65
N ALA A 587 -31.53 7.71 -10.72
CA ALA A 587 -31.34 8.60 -9.57
C ALA A 587 -30.71 9.97 -9.94
N GLY A 588 -30.20 10.09 -11.17
CA GLY A 588 -29.70 11.34 -11.73
C GLY A 588 -30.81 12.27 -12.24
N GLU A 589 -31.92 11.69 -12.68
CA GLU A 589 -33.06 12.36 -13.32
C GLU A 589 -33.82 13.33 -12.39
N SER A 590 -34.65 14.21 -12.99
CA SER A 590 -35.58 15.03 -12.21
C SER A 590 -36.69 14.20 -11.58
N LYS A 591 -37.27 14.62 -10.46
CA LYS A 591 -38.38 13.90 -9.81
C LYS A 591 -39.58 13.67 -10.76
N SER A 592 -39.88 14.66 -11.60
CA SER A 592 -40.93 14.56 -12.64
C SER A 592 -40.58 13.56 -13.74
N ASP A 593 -39.32 13.45 -14.15
CA ASP A 593 -38.88 12.47 -15.14
C ASP A 593 -38.86 11.06 -14.55
N GLN A 594 -38.45 10.91 -13.28
CA GLN A 594 -38.54 9.65 -12.53
C GLN A 594 -39.98 9.16 -12.41
N GLU A 595 -40.91 10.02 -11.98
CA GLU A 595 -42.33 9.67 -11.88
C GLU A 595 -42.93 9.35 -13.26
N ARG A 596 -42.60 10.09 -14.32
CA ARG A 596 -43.05 9.79 -15.69
C ARG A 596 -42.55 8.42 -16.15
N GLN A 597 -41.26 8.15 -16.03
CA GLN A 597 -40.65 6.87 -16.43
C GLN A 597 -41.22 5.70 -15.60
N ALA A 598 -41.37 5.87 -14.29
CA ALA A 598 -41.95 4.84 -13.43
C ALA A 598 -43.42 4.54 -13.77
N LYS A 599 -44.25 5.56 -14.01
CA LYS A 599 -45.62 5.35 -14.50
C LYS A 599 -45.62 4.65 -15.86
N GLU A 600 -44.65 4.91 -16.74
CA GLU A 600 -44.50 4.17 -18.01
C GLU A 600 -44.16 2.68 -17.79
N TYR A 601 -43.17 2.35 -16.95
CA TYR A 601 -42.84 0.96 -16.60
C TYR A 601 -44.02 0.20 -15.98
N LEU A 602 -44.77 0.86 -15.09
CA LEU A 602 -45.91 0.25 -14.37
C LEU A 602 -47.19 0.14 -15.20
N SER A 603 -47.38 0.97 -16.23
CA SER A 603 -48.62 1.02 -17.03
C SER A 603 -48.51 0.45 -18.44
N LYS A 604 -47.30 0.34 -19.01
CA LYS A 604 -47.07 -0.12 -20.38
C LYS A 604 -46.15 -1.34 -20.48
N TYR A 605 -46.26 -2.04 -21.59
CA TYR A 605 -45.33 -3.05 -22.09
C TYR A 605 -45.06 -2.70 -23.56
N GLY A 606 -44.00 -1.94 -23.82
CA GLY A 606 -43.80 -1.28 -25.11
C GLY A 606 -44.96 -0.32 -25.40
N ASP A 607 -45.59 -0.45 -26.57
CA ASP A 607 -46.71 0.41 -26.99
C ASP A 607 -48.09 -0.05 -26.44
N ARG A 608 -48.20 -1.31 -25.95
CA ARG A 608 -49.46 -1.82 -25.37
C ARG A 608 -49.57 -1.50 -23.87
N PRO A 609 -50.78 -1.34 -23.31
CA PRO A 609 -50.97 -1.34 -21.86
C PRO A 609 -50.45 -2.65 -21.25
N ARG A 610 -49.74 -2.54 -20.12
CA ARG A 610 -49.30 -3.70 -19.32
C ARG A 610 -50.53 -4.41 -18.75
N ARG A 611 -50.60 -5.73 -18.88
CA ARG A 611 -51.70 -6.54 -18.35
C ARG A 611 -51.51 -6.73 -16.85
N TYR A 612 -50.38 -7.31 -16.41
CA TYR A 612 -50.14 -7.69 -15.01
C TYR A 612 -49.51 -6.55 -14.20
N ARG A 613 -50.21 -5.42 -14.12
CA ARG A 613 -49.74 -4.20 -13.44
C ARG A 613 -49.54 -4.40 -11.93
N ASN A 614 -50.43 -5.15 -11.28
CA ASN A 614 -50.37 -5.41 -9.84
C ASN A 614 -49.27 -6.43 -9.44
N GLY A 615 -48.61 -7.05 -10.42
CA GLY A 615 -47.49 -7.98 -10.24
C GLY A 615 -46.10 -7.36 -10.33
N LEU A 616 -45.96 -6.03 -10.38
CA LEU A 616 -44.68 -5.36 -10.59
C LEU A 616 -44.38 -4.32 -9.50
N GLY A 617 -43.15 -4.35 -8.98
CA GLY A 617 -42.53 -3.26 -8.22
C GLY A 617 -41.23 -2.79 -8.86
N LEU A 618 -40.92 -1.50 -8.74
CA LEU A 618 -39.65 -0.92 -9.22
C LEU A 618 -38.73 -0.63 -8.03
N ALA A 619 -37.58 -1.28 -7.94
CA ALA A 619 -36.57 -0.98 -6.93
C ALA A 619 -35.73 0.23 -7.38
N ILE A 620 -35.71 1.28 -6.55
CA ILE A 620 -35.14 2.59 -6.88
C ILE A 620 -33.74 2.75 -6.28
N PRO A 621 -32.72 3.19 -7.06
CA PRO A 621 -31.38 3.37 -6.54
C PRO A 621 -31.21 4.67 -5.73
N ASP A 622 -30.62 4.60 -4.53
CA ASP A 622 -30.26 5.77 -3.71
C ASP A 622 -29.01 6.46 -4.26
N LYS A 623 -29.20 7.71 -4.69
CA LYS A 623 -28.17 8.63 -5.18
C LYS A 623 -26.94 8.74 -4.26
N LYS A 624 -27.11 8.60 -2.95
CA LYS A 624 -26.01 8.69 -1.97
C LYS A 624 -24.99 7.57 -2.10
N GLN A 625 -25.41 6.38 -2.52
CA GLN A 625 -24.51 5.22 -2.65
C GLN A 625 -23.78 5.18 -3.99
N ILE A 626 -24.30 5.86 -5.02
CA ILE A 626 -23.84 5.72 -6.41
C ILE A 626 -22.39 6.15 -6.60
N GLU A 627 -21.98 7.31 -6.08
CA GLU A 627 -20.61 7.80 -6.31
C GLU A 627 -19.57 7.02 -5.51
N ALA A 628 -19.92 6.60 -4.28
CA ALA A 628 -19.07 5.70 -3.49
C ALA A 628 -18.90 4.34 -4.18
N LEU A 629 -19.98 3.76 -4.72
CA LEU A 629 -19.95 2.52 -5.49
C LEU A 629 -19.13 2.66 -6.78
N ARG A 630 -19.32 3.75 -7.55
CA ARG A 630 -18.54 4.02 -8.76
C ARG A 630 -17.05 4.14 -8.47
N ARG A 631 -16.67 4.87 -7.42
CA ARG A 631 -15.27 4.96 -6.97
C ARG A 631 -14.71 3.59 -6.59
N ALA A 632 -15.43 2.82 -5.78
CA ALA A 632 -15.00 1.50 -5.34
C ALA A 632 -14.82 0.53 -6.52
N VAL A 633 -15.79 0.45 -7.43
CA VAL A 633 -15.69 -0.41 -8.62
C VAL A 633 -14.60 0.06 -9.59
N ARG A 634 -14.38 1.38 -9.74
CA ARG A 634 -13.26 1.91 -10.54
C ARG A 634 -11.90 1.48 -9.98
N TYR A 635 -11.73 1.54 -8.66
CA TYR A 635 -10.51 1.11 -7.98
C TYR A 635 -10.33 -0.41 -8.04
N LEU A 636 -11.40 -1.19 -7.93
CA LEU A 636 -11.38 -2.65 -8.16
C LEU A 636 -10.97 -3.01 -9.59
N LEU A 637 -11.50 -2.32 -10.61
CA LEU A 637 -11.08 -2.49 -12.02
C LEU A 637 -9.59 -2.13 -12.23
N ALA A 638 -9.10 -1.10 -11.54
CA ALA A 638 -7.68 -0.75 -11.56
C ALA A 638 -6.81 -1.87 -10.95
N ILE A 639 -7.22 -2.42 -9.80
CA ILE A 639 -6.59 -3.58 -9.17
C ILE A 639 -6.60 -4.81 -10.09
N GLU A 640 -7.72 -5.13 -10.73
CA GLU A 640 -7.84 -6.27 -11.65
C GLU A 640 -6.90 -6.13 -12.86
N ARG A 641 -6.72 -4.90 -13.39
CA ARG A 641 -5.75 -4.62 -14.46
C ARG A 641 -4.29 -4.80 -14.01
N VAL A 642 -3.97 -4.46 -12.77
CA VAL A 642 -2.63 -4.66 -12.19
C VAL A 642 -2.37 -6.15 -11.94
N ASP A 643 -3.34 -6.88 -11.36
CA ASP A 643 -3.21 -8.31 -11.11
C ASP A 643 -3.11 -9.13 -12.40
N ALA A 644 -3.88 -8.79 -13.44
CA ALA A 644 -3.77 -9.40 -14.77
C ALA A 644 -2.38 -9.25 -15.40
N LYS A 645 -1.64 -8.19 -15.05
CA LYS A 645 -0.28 -7.90 -15.54
C LYS A 645 0.83 -8.31 -14.56
N LYS A 646 0.53 -8.98 -13.44
CA LYS A 646 1.50 -9.25 -12.35
C LYS A 646 2.81 -9.92 -12.77
N GLN A 647 2.78 -10.80 -13.77
CA GLN A 647 3.99 -11.45 -14.31
C GLN A 647 4.83 -10.48 -15.16
N GLN A 648 4.19 -9.62 -15.96
CA GLN A 648 4.86 -8.60 -16.78
C GLN A 648 5.48 -7.50 -15.90
N LEU A 649 4.76 -7.11 -14.84
CA LEU A 649 5.18 -6.12 -13.85
C LEU A 649 6.15 -6.69 -12.79
N ARG A 650 6.40 -8.00 -12.80
CA ARG A 650 7.29 -8.72 -11.85
C ARG A 650 7.01 -8.39 -10.37
N LEU A 651 5.72 -8.33 -10.00
CA LEU A 651 5.31 -7.91 -8.65
C LEU A 651 5.90 -8.83 -7.57
N THR A 652 6.42 -8.24 -6.48
CA THR A 652 6.94 -8.99 -5.34
C THR A 652 5.82 -9.64 -4.54
N ARG A 653 6.15 -10.60 -3.67
CA ARG A 653 5.19 -11.22 -2.75
C ARG A 653 4.45 -10.17 -1.91
N ASP A 654 5.19 -9.21 -1.34
CA ASP A 654 4.61 -8.19 -0.48
C ASP A 654 3.70 -7.23 -1.27
N GLN A 655 4.06 -6.90 -2.51
CA GLN A 655 3.20 -6.13 -3.41
C GLN A 655 1.91 -6.88 -3.77
N LEU A 656 1.98 -8.20 -3.98
CA LEU A 656 0.80 -9.04 -4.23
C LEU A 656 -0.09 -9.14 -2.99
N ASP A 657 0.48 -9.25 -1.79
CA ASP A 657 -0.29 -9.32 -0.54
C ASP A 657 -0.89 -7.94 -0.18
N GLN A 658 -0.19 -6.83 -0.45
CA GLN A 658 -0.77 -5.47 -0.42
C GLN A 658 -1.93 -5.31 -1.42
N LEU A 659 -1.78 -5.81 -2.66
CA LEU A 659 -2.82 -5.74 -3.69
C LEU A 659 -4.08 -6.53 -3.27
N LYS A 660 -3.92 -7.74 -2.73
CA LYS A 660 -5.03 -8.54 -2.16
C LYS A 660 -5.73 -7.83 -1.00
N GLN A 661 -4.96 -7.20 -0.10
CA GLN A 661 -5.54 -6.49 1.04
C GLN A 661 -6.37 -5.29 0.58
N ARG A 662 -5.84 -4.48 -0.35
CA ARG A 662 -6.58 -3.37 -0.97
C ARG A 662 -7.83 -3.86 -1.70
N LYS A 663 -7.74 -4.98 -2.44
CA LYS A 663 -8.90 -5.61 -3.10
C LYS A 663 -10.01 -5.92 -2.11
N ARG A 664 -9.69 -6.63 -1.01
CA ARG A 664 -10.67 -7.00 0.03
C ARG A 664 -11.32 -5.79 0.71
N THR A 665 -10.54 -4.74 0.99
CA THR A 665 -11.07 -3.51 1.57
C THR A 665 -12.07 -2.85 0.64
N GLU A 666 -11.74 -2.71 -0.65
CA GLU A 666 -12.63 -2.05 -1.61
C GLU A 666 -13.82 -2.93 -2.04
N GLU A 667 -13.67 -4.26 -2.06
CA GLU A 667 -14.78 -5.21 -2.17
C GLU A 667 -15.79 -4.99 -1.04
N ALA A 668 -15.34 -4.87 0.22
CA ALA A 668 -16.22 -4.63 1.36
C ALA A 668 -16.93 -3.26 1.28
N VAL A 669 -16.28 -2.23 0.73
CA VAL A 669 -16.92 -0.93 0.46
C VAL A 669 -18.01 -1.08 -0.61
N ALA A 670 -17.71 -1.78 -1.72
CA ALA A 670 -18.68 -2.05 -2.78
C ALA A 670 -19.88 -2.87 -2.28
N GLU A 671 -19.67 -3.92 -1.48
CA GLU A 671 -20.76 -4.69 -0.84
C GLU A 671 -21.63 -3.81 0.05
N SER A 672 -21.01 -2.93 0.83
CA SER A 672 -21.75 -2.01 1.70
C SER A 672 -22.61 -1.05 0.89
N CYS A 673 -22.09 -0.51 -0.21
CA CYS A 673 -22.86 0.35 -1.10
C CYS A 673 -24.00 -0.43 -1.79
N PHE A 674 -23.76 -1.65 -2.27
CA PHE A 674 -24.78 -2.49 -2.92
C PHE A 674 -25.95 -2.85 -2.00
N ARG A 675 -25.68 -3.22 -0.75
CA ARG A 675 -26.69 -3.60 0.25
C ARG A 675 -27.69 -2.47 0.56
N ASP A 676 -27.24 -1.23 0.45
CA ASP A 676 -28.03 -0.03 0.75
C ASP A 676 -28.33 0.79 -0.54
N LEU A 677 -27.95 0.30 -1.73
CA LEU A 677 -28.22 0.93 -3.03
C LEU A 677 -29.71 0.94 -3.36
N TYR A 678 -30.42 -0.17 -3.11
CA TYR A 678 -31.86 -0.29 -3.36
C TYR A 678 -32.59 -0.41 -2.02
N ALA A 679 -33.07 0.72 -1.51
CA ALA A 679 -33.74 0.83 -0.20
C ALA A 679 -35.22 1.25 -0.28
N GLU A 680 -35.72 1.48 -1.50
CA GLU A 680 -37.06 1.98 -1.80
C GLU A 680 -37.66 1.17 -2.97
N VAL A 681 -38.95 0.84 -2.88
CA VAL A 681 -39.72 0.19 -3.95
C VAL A 681 -40.94 1.03 -4.31
N TRP A 682 -41.14 1.28 -5.59
CA TRP A 682 -42.32 1.95 -6.13
C TRP A 682 -43.33 0.92 -6.65
N LEU A 683 -44.54 0.98 -6.13
CA LEU A 683 -45.66 0.10 -6.46
C LEU A 683 -46.78 0.89 -7.16
N PRO A 684 -47.54 0.28 -8.07
CA PRO A 684 -48.69 0.96 -8.70
C PRO A 684 -49.86 1.02 -7.72
N ARG A 685 -50.49 2.19 -7.64
CA ARG A 685 -51.72 2.49 -6.90
C ARG A 685 -52.73 3.13 -7.86
N VAL A 686 -54.02 3.06 -7.54
CA VAL A 686 -55.04 3.92 -8.18
C VAL A 686 -55.34 5.10 -7.27
N ALA A 687 -55.24 6.32 -7.79
CA ALA A 687 -55.67 7.54 -7.12
C ALA A 687 -56.48 8.39 -8.11
N SER A 688 -57.65 8.87 -7.69
CA SER A 688 -58.56 9.69 -8.54
C SER A 688 -58.91 9.08 -9.92
N GLY A 689 -58.84 7.75 -10.06
CA GLY A 689 -59.09 7.03 -11.32
C GLY A 689 -57.86 6.84 -12.22
N GLU A 690 -56.71 7.42 -11.88
CA GLU A 690 -55.46 7.28 -12.62
C GLU A 690 -54.43 6.40 -11.88
N ILE A 691 -53.39 5.96 -12.60
CA ILE A 691 -52.26 5.24 -12.01
C ILE A 691 -51.34 6.23 -11.29
N ASP A 692 -51.09 5.94 -10.03
CA ASP A 692 -50.20 6.67 -9.14
C ASP A 692 -49.17 5.76 -8.47
N ILE A 693 -48.18 6.35 -7.79
CA ILE A 693 -47.04 5.63 -7.23
C ILE A 693 -47.13 5.55 -5.71
N GLU A 694 -47.26 4.33 -5.19
CA GLU A 694 -47.06 4.01 -3.78
C GLU A 694 -45.57 3.77 -3.51
N ARG A 695 -44.93 4.68 -2.77
CA ARG A 695 -43.53 4.55 -2.33
C ARG A 695 -43.45 3.72 -1.06
N VAL A 696 -42.66 2.66 -1.08
CA VAL A 696 -42.36 1.79 0.07
C VAL A 696 -40.89 1.95 0.42
N GLU A 697 -40.62 2.72 1.47
CA GLU A 697 -39.28 2.98 1.98
C GLU A 697 -39.01 2.20 3.27
N ARG A 698 -37.74 1.88 3.52
CA ARG A 698 -37.30 1.30 4.80
C ARG A 698 -37.49 2.31 5.95
N GLY A 699 -38.43 2.02 6.85
CA GLY A 699 -38.58 2.73 8.12
C GLY A 699 -37.43 2.48 9.11
N GLY A 700 -37.55 2.99 10.35
CA GLY A 700 -36.49 2.93 11.37
C GLY A 700 -36.07 1.53 11.87
N ARG A 701 -36.71 0.44 11.39
CA ARG A 701 -36.36 -0.94 11.74
C ARG A 701 -35.26 -1.48 10.80
N PRO A 702 -34.22 -2.16 11.31
CA PRO A 702 -33.24 -2.85 10.46
C PRO A 702 -33.83 -4.12 9.84
N LEU A 703 -33.68 -4.25 8.51
CA LEU A 703 -33.92 -5.47 7.75
C LEU A 703 -32.91 -6.54 8.15
N GLN A 704 -33.37 -7.78 8.34
CA GLN A 704 -32.56 -8.93 8.78
C GLN A 704 -31.88 -9.64 7.61
N ALA A 705 -32.49 -9.62 6.42
CA ALA A 705 -31.92 -10.23 5.22
C ALA A 705 -30.60 -9.57 4.80
N THR A 706 -29.69 -10.37 4.25
CA THR A 706 -28.36 -9.94 3.79
C THR A 706 -28.30 -9.69 2.29
N GLY A 707 -28.92 -10.55 1.48
CA GLY A 707 -28.98 -10.42 0.02
C GLY A 707 -29.89 -9.29 -0.47
N ILE A 708 -29.60 -8.74 -1.66
CA ILE A 708 -30.31 -7.56 -2.19
C ILE A 708 -31.79 -7.88 -2.45
N HIS A 709 -32.10 -9.06 -2.99
CA HIS A 709 -33.47 -9.41 -3.33
C HIS A 709 -34.30 -9.72 -2.08
N GLU A 710 -33.75 -10.49 -1.16
CA GLU A 710 -34.40 -10.87 0.09
C GLU A 710 -34.69 -9.65 0.97
N ARG A 711 -33.83 -8.62 0.95
CA ARG A 711 -34.09 -7.34 1.65
C ARG A 711 -35.28 -6.59 1.05
N ILE A 712 -35.39 -6.55 -0.27
CA ILE A 712 -36.54 -5.96 -0.97
C ILE A 712 -37.81 -6.77 -0.68
N MET A 713 -37.75 -8.10 -0.69
CA MET A 713 -38.91 -8.94 -0.37
C MET A 713 -39.30 -8.85 1.11
N GLU A 714 -38.35 -8.77 2.05
CA GLU A 714 -38.61 -8.52 3.48
C GLU A 714 -39.33 -7.18 3.67
N LEU A 715 -38.88 -6.12 2.98
CA LEU A 715 -39.51 -4.81 2.99
C LEU A 715 -40.97 -4.86 2.47
N LEU A 716 -41.26 -5.69 1.47
CA LEU A 716 -42.58 -5.82 0.85
C LEU A 716 -43.54 -6.78 1.57
N THR A 717 -43.02 -7.78 2.29
CA THR A 717 -43.82 -8.85 2.92
C THR A 717 -43.94 -8.72 4.44
N SER A 718 -42.95 -8.12 5.11
CA SER A 718 -42.74 -8.27 6.55
C SER A 718 -42.52 -6.97 7.32
N VAL A 719 -42.37 -5.82 6.64
CA VAL A 719 -42.12 -4.52 7.27
C VAL A 719 -43.33 -3.60 7.14
N GLY A 720 -43.86 -3.14 8.28
CA GLY A 720 -45.06 -2.31 8.31
C GLY A 720 -46.30 -3.09 7.89
N THR A 721 -47.15 -2.48 7.05
CA THR A 721 -48.27 -3.18 6.40
C THR A 721 -47.74 -3.97 5.20
N PRO A 722 -47.87 -5.31 5.17
CA PRO A 722 -47.48 -6.12 4.02
C PRO A 722 -48.12 -5.63 2.72
N ARG A 723 -47.34 -5.58 1.65
CA ARG A 723 -47.75 -5.11 0.31
C ARG A 723 -47.75 -6.21 -0.73
N VAL A 724 -46.99 -7.27 -0.49
CA VAL A 724 -46.97 -8.53 -1.23
C VAL A 724 -47.26 -9.65 -0.24
N HIS A 725 -48.16 -10.57 -0.61
CA HIS A 725 -48.68 -11.61 0.26
C HIS A 725 -48.37 -13.01 -0.28
N GLY A 726 -47.77 -13.86 0.56
CA GLY A 726 -47.55 -15.29 0.29
C GLY A 726 -48.76 -16.18 0.60
N SER A 727 -49.88 -15.60 1.04
CA SER A 727 -51.15 -16.28 1.30
C SER A 727 -52.33 -15.37 0.97
N VAL A 728 -53.48 -15.96 0.63
CA VAL A 728 -54.77 -15.25 0.46
C VAL A 728 -55.90 -16.15 0.96
N THR A 729 -56.95 -15.56 1.53
CA THR A 729 -58.10 -16.34 2.04
C THR A 729 -59.02 -16.74 0.89
N PRO A 730 -59.72 -17.89 0.97
CA PRO A 730 -60.64 -18.29 -0.10
C PRO A 730 -61.83 -17.33 -0.24
N ARG A 731 -62.28 -16.70 0.85
CA ARG A 731 -63.27 -15.59 0.80
C ARG A 731 -62.76 -14.43 -0.07
N LYS A 732 -61.49 -14.02 0.07
CA LYS A 732 -60.91 -12.94 -0.75
C LYS A 732 -60.75 -13.34 -2.21
N VAL A 733 -60.57 -14.63 -2.51
CA VAL A 733 -60.62 -15.18 -3.88
C VAL A 733 -62.03 -15.02 -4.48
N ALA A 734 -63.08 -15.36 -3.72
CA ALA A 734 -64.46 -15.18 -4.16
C ALA A 734 -64.82 -13.69 -4.34
N GLU A 735 -64.48 -12.84 -3.38
CA GLU A 735 -64.70 -11.38 -3.42
C GLU A 735 -64.02 -10.73 -4.63
N ARG A 736 -62.76 -11.08 -4.91
CA ARG A 736 -61.95 -10.53 -6.02
C ARG A 736 -62.66 -10.65 -7.37
N VAL A 737 -63.37 -11.75 -7.60
CA VAL A 737 -64.11 -12.05 -8.84
C VAL A 737 -65.62 -11.95 -8.69
N ARG A 738 -66.11 -11.42 -7.56
CA ARG A 738 -67.54 -11.28 -7.21
C ARG A 738 -68.34 -12.58 -7.32
N LEU A 739 -67.72 -13.71 -6.98
CA LEU A 739 -68.34 -15.05 -7.06
C LEU A 739 -69.52 -15.13 -6.08
N GLY A 740 -70.75 -15.20 -6.61
CA GLY A 740 -72.01 -15.15 -5.87
C GLY A 740 -72.65 -13.76 -5.77
N GLU A 741 -72.00 -12.72 -6.27
CA GLU A 741 -72.46 -11.33 -6.22
C GLU A 741 -72.78 -10.78 -7.62
N PRO A 742 -73.72 -9.81 -7.74
CA PRO A 742 -74.02 -9.16 -9.00
C PRO A 742 -72.89 -8.20 -9.43
N VAL A 743 -72.58 -8.15 -10.72
CA VAL A 743 -71.52 -7.28 -11.25
C VAL A 743 -71.91 -5.80 -11.18
N SER A 744 -73.19 -5.48 -11.40
CA SER A 744 -73.78 -4.15 -11.22
C SER A 744 -75.19 -4.25 -10.60
N PRO A 745 -75.73 -3.19 -9.99
CA PRO A 745 -77.11 -3.18 -9.48
C PRO A 745 -78.12 -3.52 -10.57
N GLY A 746 -78.76 -4.69 -10.47
CA GLY A 746 -79.73 -5.21 -11.46
C GLY A 746 -79.22 -6.33 -12.36
N GLU A 747 -77.93 -6.70 -12.32
CA GLU A 747 -77.39 -7.84 -13.06
C GLU A 747 -77.49 -9.16 -12.29
N SER A 748 -77.40 -10.30 -12.99
CA SER A 748 -77.36 -11.62 -12.36
C SER A 748 -76.03 -11.88 -11.65
N PRO A 749 -76.02 -12.64 -10.53
CA PRO A 749 -74.79 -12.92 -9.80
C PRO A 749 -73.82 -13.81 -10.59
N VAL A 750 -72.51 -13.63 -10.38
CA VAL A 750 -71.49 -14.48 -11.01
C VAL A 750 -71.54 -15.87 -10.38
N LEU A 751 -72.12 -16.84 -11.08
CA LEU A 751 -72.30 -18.20 -10.55
C LEU A 751 -71.02 -19.06 -10.63
N GLY A 752 -70.09 -18.74 -11.54
CA GLY A 752 -68.83 -19.45 -11.69
C GLY A 752 -67.86 -18.75 -12.64
N VAL A 753 -66.57 -19.00 -12.48
CA VAL A 753 -65.45 -18.30 -13.13
C VAL A 753 -64.28 -19.26 -13.38
N LYS A 754 -63.49 -19.01 -14.42
CA LYS A 754 -62.25 -19.79 -14.65
C LYS A 754 -61.17 -19.43 -13.63
N VAL A 755 -60.36 -20.40 -13.26
CA VAL A 755 -59.20 -20.17 -12.38
C VAL A 755 -58.17 -19.26 -13.07
N SER A 756 -58.08 -19.26 -14.40
CA SER A 756 -57.24 -18.32 -15.15
C SER A 756 -57.71 -16.87 -15.02
N GLU A 757 -59.03 -16.63 -14.99
CA GLU A 757 -59.63 -15.31 -14.79
C GLU A 757 -59.48 -14.84 -13.33
N VAL A 758 -59.60 -15.77 -12.36
CA VAL A 758 -59.24 -15.53 -10.95
C VAL A 758 -57.78 -15.11 -10.84
N LEU A 759 -56.85 -15.89 -11.40
CA LEU A 759 -55.42 -15.61 -11.39
C LEU A 759 -55.13 -14.25 -12.01
N GLU A 760 -55.64 -13.99 -13.22
CA GLU A 760 -55.47 -12.72 -13.92
C GLU A 760 -55.94 -11.54 -13.06
N SER A 761 -57.11 -11.63 -12.40
CA SER A 761 -57.64 -10.51 -11.61
C SER A 761 -56.71 -10.06 -10.48
N PHE A 762 -55.98 -10.98 -9.83
CA PHE A 762 -55.00 -10.63 -8.79
C PHE A 762 -53.77 -9.88 -9.32
N PHE A 763 -53.35 -10.16 -10.55
CA PHE A 763 -52.18 -9.54 -11.18
C PHE A 763 -52.53 -8.34 -12.08
N ARG A 764 -53.74 -8.26 -12.64
CA ARG A 764 -54.19 -7.20 -13.56
C ARG A 764 -54.76 -5.98 -12.87
N ASP A 765 -55.56 -6.21 -11.84
CA ASP A 765 -56.37 -5.18 -11.20
C ASP A 765 -55.59 -4.60 -10.03
N ILE A 766 -55.35 -3.28 -10.04
CA ILE A 766 -54.47 -2.59 -9.08
C ILE A 766 -55.23 -2.40 -7.75
N ALA A 767 -55.47 -3.50 -7.06
CA ALA A 767 -56.18 -3.60 -5.81
C ALA A 767 -55.51 -4.64 -4.88
N PRO A 768 -55.45 -4.42 -3.56
CA PRO A 768 -54.89 -5.38 -2.63
C PRO A 768 -55.74 -6.67 -2.55
N PRO A 769 -55.16 -7.81 -2.16
CA PRO A 769 -53.73 -8.06 -1.96
C PRO A 769 -52.96 -8.23 -3.28
N ARG A 770 -51.68 -7.84 -3.32
CA ARG A 770 -50.74 -8.25 -4.38
C ARG A 770 -50.14 -9.60 -4.00
N LEU A 771 -50.11 -10.56 -4.92
CA LEU A 771 -49.68 -11.92 -4.60
C LEU A 771 -48.24 -12.17 -5.01
N GLU A 772 -47.50 -12.90 -4.19
CA GLU A 772 -46.11 -13.30 -4.47
C GLU A 772 -46.02 -14.19 -5.73
N SER A 773 -46.97 -15.12 -5.91
CA SER A 773 -47.03 -16.02 -7.06
C SER A 773 -48.41 -16.64 -7.26
N SER A 774 -48.62 -17.26 -8.43
CA SER A 774 -49.79 -18.09 -8.74
C SER A 774 -50.04 -19.22 -7.74
N ASN A 775 -49.00 -19.70 -7.06
CA ASN A 775 -49.11 -20.71 -6.01
C ASN A 775 -49.99 -20.24 -4.83
N VAL A 776 -50.07 -18.93 -4.61
CA VAL A 776 -50.92 -18.33 -3.56
C VAL A 776 -52.41 -18.50 -3.91
N VAL A 777 -52.78 -18.35 -5.19
CA VAL A 777 -54.15 -18.59 -5.69
C VAL A 777 -54.48 -20.08 -5.64
N ARG A 778 -53.56 -20.93 -6.11
CA ARG A 778 -53.64 -22.40 -6.07
C ARG A 778 -54.00 -22.91 -4.67
N LYS A 779 -53.25 -22.48 -3.66
CA LYS A 779 -53.48 -22.77 -2.22
C LYS A 779 -54.85 -22.33 -1.73
N ALA A 780 -55.23 -21.10 -2.04
CA ALA A 780 -56.51 -20.55 -1.60
C ALA A 780 -57.72 -21.26 -2.25
N ILE A 781 -57.59 -21.73 -3.49
CA ILE A 781 -58.63 -22.53 -4.15
C ILE A 781 -58.73 -23.91 -3.52
N ALA A 782 -57.62 -24.64 -3.36
CA ALA A 782 -57.62 -25.96 -2.70
C ALA A 782 -58.26 -25.90 -1.30
N ARG A 783 -57.89 -24.88 -0.52
CA ARG A 783 -58.47 -24.57 0.79
C ARG A 783 -59.97 -24.22 0.70
N GLY A 784 -60.38 -23.36 -0.23
CA GLY A 784 -61.78 -22.96 -0.41
C GLY A 784 -62.71 -24.10 -0.82
N VAL A 785 -62.18 -25.06 -1.61
CA VAL A 785 -62.88 -26.29 -1.98
C VAL A 785 -63.05 -27.20 -0.76
N ALA A 786 -62.02 -27.35 0.07
CA ALA A 786 -62.10 -28.13 1.31
C ALA A 786 -63.06 -27.51 2.34
N GLU A 787 -63.03 -26.18 2.49
CA GLU A 787 -63.94 -25.40 3.36
C GLU A 787 -65.37 -25.29 2.79
N GLY A 788 -65.62 -25.74 1.55
CA GLY A 788 -66.93 -25.72 0.92
C GLY A 788 -67.41 -24.34 0.44
N ILE A 789 -66.53 -23.35 0.38
CA ILE A 789 -66.82 -21.97 -0.01
C ILE A 789 -67.19 -21.88 -1.50
N PHE A 790 -66.54 -22.69 -2.34
CA PHE A 790 -66.89 -22.90 -3.75
C PHE A 790 -66.56 -24.33 -4.17
N ALA A 791 -67.24 -24.82 -5.21
CA ALA A 791 -66.92 -26.07 -5.87
C ALA A 791 -65.87 -25.86 -6.97
N TYR A 792 -65.06 -26.88 -7.24
CA TYR A 792 -64.06 -26.90 -8.32
C TYR A 792 -64.29 -28.06 -9.29
N THR A 793 -63.98 -27.84 -10.56
CA THR A 793 -63.87 -28.86 -11.62
C THR A 793 -62.74 -28.46 -12.58
N SER A 794 -62.15 -29.43 -13.28
CA SER A 794 -61.13 -29.20 -14.32
C SER A 794 -61.63 -29.59 -15.72
N GLY A 795 -61.02 -28.99 -16.76
CA GLY A 795 -61.31 -29.27 -18.17
C GLY A 795 -62.10 -28.17 -18.88
N SER A 796 -63.04 -28.56 -19.75
CA SER A 796 -63.84 -27.59 -20.51
C SER A 796 -64.80 -26.81 -19.60
N GLN A 797 -64.84 -25.48 -19.75
CA GLN A 797 -65.77 -24.59 -19.03
C GLN A 797 -67.21 -25.13 -19.13
N PRO A 798 -67.90 -25.37 -18.00
CA PRO A 798 -69.22 -25.97 -18.03
C PRO A 798 -70.29 -24.98 -18.47
N ALA A 799 -71.25 -25.47 -19.26
CA ALA A 799 -72.42 -24.69 -19.66
C ALA A 799 -73.36 -24.48 -18.48
N LEU A 800 -73.90 -23.26 -18.33
CA LEU A 800 -74.96 -22.97 -17.36
C LEU A 800 -76.31 -23.43 -17.93
N GLY A 801 -77.00 -24.32 -17.21
CA GLY A 801 -78.32 -24.79 -17.59
C GLY A 801 -79.43 -23.75 -17.31
N PRO A 802 -80.61 -23.89 -17.94
CA PRO A 802 -81.75 -22.99 -17.73
C PRO A 802 -82.33 -23.03 -16.31
N ASN A 803 -81.87 -23.98 -15.48
CA ASN A 803 -82.18 -24.09 -14.05
C ASN A 803 -81.17 -23.36 -13.13
N GLY A 804 -80.24 -22.58 -13.69
CA GLY A 804 -79.22 -21.86 -12.93
C GLY A 804 -78.09 -22.75 -12.38
N LYS A 805 -77.95 -23.98 -12.87
CA LYS A 805 -76.94 -24.96 -12.42
C LYS A 805 -75.99 -25.34 -13.55
N PHE A 806 -74.71 -25.55 -13.23
CA PHE A 806 -73.71 -25.95 -14.22
C PHE A 806 -73.85 -27.41 -14.65
N GLN A 807 -73.67 -27.67 -15.95
CA GLN A 807 -73.74 -29.02 -16.53
C GLN A 807 -72.39 -29.74 -16.35
N VAL A 808 -72.16 -30.28 -15.15
CA VAL A 808 -70.95 -31.06 -14.80
C VAL A 808 -71.39 -32.41 -14.20
N ALA A 809 -70.69 -33.48 -14.56
CA ALA A 809 -70.91 -34.79 -13.95
C ALA A 809 -70.45 -34.77 -12.48
N ARG A 810 -71.28 -35.27 -11.55
CA ARG A 810 -71.11 -35.05 -10.10
C ARG A 810 -69.81 -35.66 -9.53
N ASP A 811 -69.26 -36.67 -10.21
CA ASP A 811 -67.97 -37.33 -9.98
C ASP A 811 -66.76 -36.44 -10.32
N LYS A 812 -66.92 -35.46 -11.22
CA LYS A 812 -65.86 -34.52 -11.64
C LYS A 812 -65.80 -33.23 -10.81
N LEU A 813 -66.67 -33.10 -9.81
CA LEU A 813 -66.85 -31.87 -9.05
C LEU A 813 -66.47 -32.07 -7.59
N VAL A 814 -65.48 -31.29 -7.12
CA VAL A 814 -64.94 -31.35 -5.76
C VAL A 814 -65.51 -30.21 -4.92
N ILE A 815 -66.08 -30.53 -3.76
CA ILE A 815 -66.54 -29.58 -2.74
C ILE A 815 -66.62 -30.29 -1.37
N GLY A 816 -66.23 -29.61 -0.29
CA GLY A 816 -66.26 -30.14 1.08
C GLY A 816 -65.32 -31.32 1.28
N ARG A 817 -64.26 -31.41 0.47
CA ARG A 817 -63.24 -32.48 0.47
C ARG A 817 -61.87 -31.86 0.19
N THR A 818 -60.83 -32.41 0.78
CA THR A 818 -59.46 -32.02 0.51
C THR A 818 -59.13 -32.23 -0.96
N LEU A 819 -58.70 -31.15 -1.62
CA LEU A 819 -58.11 -31.14 -2.96
C LEU A 819 -56.62 -30.84 -2.78
N ALA A 820 -55.73 -31.56 -3.44
CA ALA A 820 -54.30 -31.27 -3.34
C ALA A 820 -53.96 -29.98 -4.10
N GLU A 821 -52.92 -29.26 -3.67
CA GLU A 821 -52.56 -27.97 -4.29
C GLU A 821 -52.20 -28.15 -5.78
N ASP A 822 -51.50 -29.21 -6.13
CA ASP A 822 -51.10 -29.57 -7.50
C ASP A 822 -52.29 -29.93 -8.41
N GLU A 823 -53.39 -30.47 -7.87
CA GLU A 823 -54.63 -30.80 -8.60
C GLU A 823 -55.44 -29.57 -9.08
N VAL A 824 -55.14 -28.38 -8.56
CA VAL A 824 -55.76 -27.11 -9.02
C VAL A 824 -55.06 -26.63 -10.31
N ASP A 825 -55.61 -27.04 -11.45
CA ASP A 825 -55.24 -26.52 -12.76
C ASP A 825 -55.58 -25.02 -12.85
N LEU A 826 -54.59 -24.20 -13.20
CA LEU A 826 -54.73 -22.75 -13.30
C LEU A 826 -55.24 -22.30 -14.68
N GLU A 827 -55.13 -23.14 -15.71
CA GLU A 827 -55.57 -22.86 -17.08
C GLU A 827 -56.96 -23.43 -17.35
N SER A 828 -57.18 -24.71 -17.01
CA SER A 828 -58.45 -25.42 -17.25
C SER A 828 -59.37 -25.54 -16.04
N GLY A 829 -58.95 -25.04 -14.88
CA GLY A 829 -59.78 -25.03 -13.67
C GLY A 829 -60.98 -24.09 -13.76
N PHE A 830 -62.09 -24.48 -13.14
CA PHE A 830 -63.30 -23.67 -13.01
C PHE A 830 -63.86 -23.77 -11.59
N ILE A 831 -64.13 -22.62 -10.95
CA ILE A 831 -64.79 -22.55 -9.64
C ILE A 831 -66.23 -22.05 -9.77
N MET A 832 -67.14 -22.57 -8.95
CA MET A 832 -68.56 -22.20 -8.96
C MET A 832 -69.15 -22.11 -7.55
N VAL A 833 -70.18 -21.27 -7.37
CA VAL A 833 -70.90 -21.16 -6.10
C VAL A 833 -71.57 -22.49 -5.73
N PRO A 834 -71.65 -22.88 -4.45
CA PRO A 834 -72.28 -24.13 -4.04
C PRO A 834 -73.74 -24.28 -4.47
N ALA A 835 -74.47 -23.16 -4.60
CA ALA A 835 -75.86 -23.13 -5.08
C ALA A 835 -76.03 -23.48 -6.57
N ALA A 836 -74.99 -23.31 -7.40
CA ALA A 836 -75.01 -23.57 -8.84
C ALA A 836 -74.57 -25.01 -9.20
N ILE A 837 -74.35 -25.86 -8.20
CA ILE A 837 -73.98 -27.27 -8.36
C ILE A 837 -75.17 -28.08 -8.89
N PRO A 838 -74.97 -29.00 -9.86
CA PRO A 838 -76.02 -29.90 -10.32
C PRO A 838 -76.52 -30.83 -9.21
N GLU A 839 -77.85 -30.99 -9.15
CA GLU A 839 -78.55 -31.78 -8.14
C GLU A 839 -78.39 -33.29 -8.41
N ALA A 840 -78.29 -34.09 -7.35
CA ALA A 840 -78.13 -35.54 -7.49
C ALA A 840 -79.47 -36.23 -7.77
N THR A 841 -79.51 -37.07 -8.80
CA THR A 841 -80.64 -37.99 -9.04
C THR A 841 -80.70 -39.03 -7.91
N PRO A 842 -81.85 -39.25 -7.24
CA PRO A 842 -81.94 -40.23 -6.16
C PRO A 842 -81.81 -41.68 -6.70
N PRO A 843 -81.13 -42.58 -5.96
CA PRO A 843 -81.00 -43.98 -6.37
C PRO A 843 -82.32 -44.76 -6.19
N PRO A 844 -82.62 -45.76 -7.03
CA PRO A 844 -83.82 -46.59 -6.91
C PRO A 844 -83.73 -47.57 -5.71
N ALA A 845 -84.90 -47.89 -5.14
CA ALA A 845 -85.02 -48.71 -3.93
C ALA A 845 -84.67 -50.19 -4.16
N PRO A 846 -83.99 -50.88 -3.21
CA PRO A 846 -83.66 -52.30 -3.32
C PRO A 846 -84.79 -53.23 -2.83
N GLY A 847 -85.02 -54.30 -3.59
CA GLY A 847 -85.86 -55.44 -3.21
C GLY A 847 -85.18 -56.42 -2.23
N PRO A 848 -85.87 -57.51 -1.81
CA PRO A 848 -85.61 -58.18 -0.53
C PRO A 848 -84.44 -59.18 -0.45
N VAL A 849 -84.06 -59.44 0.80
CA VAL A 849 -82.90 -60.21 1.32
C VAL A 849 -83.06 -61.74 1.17
N PRO A 850 -81.97 -62.52 1.32
CA PRO A 850 -81.97 -63.52 2.40
C PRO A 850 -80.65 -63.65 3.23
N VAL A 851 -80.75 -63.27 4.52
CA VAL A 851 -80.34 -63.98 5.75
C VAL A 851 -79.04 -64.84 5.80
N ARG A 852 -77.97 -64.27 6.43
CA ARG A 852 -77.12 -64.77 7.58
C ARG A 852 -76.44 -66.17 7.54
N PRO A 853 -75.55 -66.58 8.51
CA PRO A 853 -75.09 -65.93 9.77
C PRO A 853 -73.56 -65.93 10.10
N LYS A 854 -73.13 -65.07 11.06
CA LYS A 854 -72.23 -65.27 12.28
C LYS A 854 -70.94 -66.13 12.20
N ASP A 855 -69.89 -65.97 13.04
CA ASP A 855 -69.62 -65.21 14.29
C ASP A 855 -68.07 -65.10 14.55
N LEU A 856 -67.65 -64.12 15.37
CA LEU A 856 -66.58 -64.13 16.42
C LEU A 856 -65.04 -64.38 16.18
N ALA A 857 -64.27 -63.49 16.83
CA ALA A 857 -63.09 -63.70 17.72
C ALA A 857 -61.61 -63.56 17.24
N ASP A 858 -60.86 -62.77 18.04
CA ASP A 858 -59.46 -62.92 18.51
C ASP A 858 -58.27 -62.95 17.52
N THR A 859 -57.01 -62.56 17.83
CA THR A 859 -56.34 -61.80 18.94
C THR A 859 -54.92 -61.36 18.48
N SER A 860 -54.19 -60.64 19.36
CA SER A 860 -52.70 -60.55 19.48
C SER A 860 -51.92 -59.40 18.78
N GLY A 861 -51.00 -58.79 19.56
CA GLY A 861 -49.84 -58.01 19.08
C GLY A 861 -48.59 -58.90 18.95
N PRO A 862 -47.34 -58.50 19.29
CA PRO A 862 -46.89 -57.27 19.99
C PRO A 862 -45.53 -56.64 19.49
N HIS A 863 -45.00 -55.65 20.25
CA HIS A 863 -43.57 -55.26 20.37
C HIS A 863 -42.85 -54.56 19.18
N ALA A 864 -41.80 -53.73 19.35
CA ALA A 864 -41.09 -53.19 20.55
C ALA A 864 -40.37 -51.83 20.24
N GLU A 865 -39.74 -51.25 21.29
CA GLU A 865 -39.02 -49.96 21.36
C GLU A 865 -37.66 -49.90 20.58
N PRO A 866 -36.90 -48.78 20.66
CA PRO A 866 -35.92 -48.68 21.76
C PRO A 866 -35.72 -47.28 22.43
N VAL A 867 -35.61 -47.30 23.76
CA VAL A 867 -34.56 -46.69 24.63
C VAL A 867 -34.14 -45.22 24.40
N GLY A 868 -34.23 -44.40 25.46
CA GLY A 868 -33.61 -43.07 25.55
C GLY A 868 -32.58 -42.93 26.68
N ILE A 869 -32.06 -41.71 26.87
CA ILE A 869 -31.26 -41.24 28.04
C ILE A 869 -31.79 -39.84 28.40
N GLY A 870 -31.84 -39.51 29.70
CA GLY A 870 -32.24 -38.18 30.18
C GLY A 870 -31.27 -37.60 31.21
N THR A 871 -31.48 -36.33 31.57
CA THR A 871 -30.83 -35.64 32.71
C THR A 871 -31.76 -34.58 33.29
N ASP A 872 -32.14 -34.77 34.56
CA ASP A 872 -32.65 -33.75 35.51
C ASP A 872 -31.45 -32.95 36.10
N PRO A 873 -31.57 -31.99 37.06
CA PRO A 873 -32.74 -31.59 37.88
C PRO A 873 -32.96 -30.06 38.06
N ALA A 874 -34.09 -29.67 38.69
CA ALA A 874 -34.11 -28.85 39.93
C ALA A 874 -35.54 -28.49 40.39
N SER A 875 -35.83 -28.62 41.70
CA SER A 875 -37.13 -28.33 42.31
C SER A 875 -37.09 -27.17 43.32
N VAL A 876 -38.15 -26.35 43.40
CA VAL A 876 -38.37 -25.41 44.52
C VAL A 876 -39.86 -25.29 44.90
N ARG A 877 -40.18 -25.82 46.09
CA ARG A 877 -41.18 -25.45 47.13
C ARG A 877 -42.54 -24.76 46.78
N GLY A 878 -43.62 -25.26 47.40
CA GLY A 878 -44.93 -24.56 47.58
C GLY A 878 -44.83 -23.41 48.61
N VAL A 879 -45.89 -22.77 49.13
CA VAL A 879 -47.29 -23.14 49.53
C VAL A 879 -48.02 -21.78 49.76
N PRO A 880 -49.35 -21.52 49.51
CA PRO A 880 -50.54 -22.36 49.77
C PRO A 880 -51.58 -22.39 48.62
N GLY A 881 -52.82 -22.83 48.90
CA GLY A 881 -53.97 -22.83 47.98
C GLY A 881 -54.93 -21.64 48.16
N ALA A 882 -55.48 -21.15 47.04
CA ALA A 882 -56.56 -20.17 46.97
C ALA A 882 -57.83 -20.82 46.41
N ALA A 883 -59.01 -20.31 46.78
CA ALA A 883 -60.28 -20.77 46.22
C ALA A 883 -60.28 -20.63 44.68
N ARG A 884 -60.77 -21.64 43.96
CA ARG A 884 -60.82 -21.61 42.49
C ARG A 884 -61.79 -20.54 42.03
N GLN A 885 -61.23 -19.41 41.59
CA GLN A 885 -61.96 -18.30 41.01
C GLN A 885 -62.47 -18.72 39.62
N THR A 886 -63.77 -18.96 39.49
CA THR A 886 -64.40 -19.49 38.26
C THR A 886 -64.57 -18.46 37.16
N THR A 887 -64.53 -17.16 37.51
CA THR A 887 -64.67 -16.04 36.56
C THR A 887 -63.70 -14.93 36.96
N VAL A 888 -62.93 -14.43 35.98
CA VAL A 888 -62.01 -13.30 36.15
C VAL A 888 -62.46 -12.15 35.24
N ARG A 889 -62.65 -10.95 35.79
CA ARG A 889 -62.92 -9.72 35.04
C ARG A 889 -61.90 -8.66 35.45
N LEU A 890 -61.28 -8.02 34.46
CA LEU A 890 -60.24 -7.00 34.65
C LEU A 890 -60.62 -5.75 33.83
N LYS A 891 -60.64 -4.57 34.45
CA LYS A 891 -60.75 -3.26 33.77
C LYS A 891 -59.55 -2.41 34.18
N PHE A 892 -58.79 -1.93 33.20
CA PHE A 892 -57.60 -1.11 33.41
C PHE A 892 -57.45 -0.06 32.30
N LYS A 893 -56.75 1.03 32.58
CA LYS A 893 -56.46 2.10 31.62
C LYS A 893 -55.00 1.97 31.15
N ALA A 894 -54.78 1.97 29.84
CA ALA A 894 -53.47 1.74 29.23
C ALA A 894 -53.21 2.71 28.06
N THR A 895 -51.95 3.09 27.85
CA THR A 895 -51.51 3.79 26.63
C THR A 895 -51.30 2.82 25.47
N ARG A 896 -51.14 3.32 24.23
CA ARG A 896 -50.91 2.51 23.02
C ARG A 896 -49.85 1.41 23.22
N ASP A 897 -48.68 1.76 23.73
CA ASP A 897 -47.56 0.82 23.93
C ASP A 897 -47.80 -0.15 25.09
N GLN A 898 -48.65 0.21 26.05
CA GLN A 898 -49.03 -0.67 27.17
C GLN A 898 -50.07 -1.70 26.74
N ILE A 899 -50.97 -1.36 25.82
CA ILE A 899 -51.93 -2.31 25.21
C ILE A 899 -51.16 -3.45 24.53
N PHE A 900 -50.13 -3.14 23.73
CA PHE A 900 -49.28 -4.16 23.10
C PHE A 900 -48.58 -5.09 24.11
N LYS A 901 -48.19 -4.56 25.27
CA LYS A 901 -47.56 -5.33 26.36
C LYS A 901 -48.56 -6.13 27.20
N ALA A 902 -49.86 -5.86 27.10
CA ALA A 902 -50.91 -6.58 27.82
C ALA A 902 -51.35 -7.88 27.10
N PHE A 903 -51.21 -7.98 25.77
CA PHE A 903 -51.65 -9.15 25.01
C PHE A 903 -51.09 -10.50 25.50
N PRO A 904 -49.79 -10.64 25.88
CA PRO A 904 -49.30 -11.91 26.42
C PRO A 904 -50.01 -12.35 27.70
N ALA A 905 -50.37 -11.41 28.58
CA ALA A 905 -51.12 -11.71 29.81
C ALA A 905 -52.58 -12.10 29.51
N ILE A 906 -53.19 -11.48 28.49
CA ILE A 906 -54.55 -11.81 28.02
C ILE A 906 -54.56 -13.19 27.34
N ALA A 907 -53.57 -13.51 26.50
CA ALA A 907 -53.43 -14.81 25.86
C ALA A 907 -53.24 -15.94 26.90
N ASN A 908 -52.38 -15.73 27.91
CA ASN A 908 -52.20 -16.68 29.01
C ASN A 908 -53.51 -16.94 29.80
N LEU A 909 -54.44 -15.98 29.86
CA LEU A 909 -55.76 -16.15 30.46
C LEU A 909 -56.71 -16.93 29.52
N ALA A 910 -56.62 -16.71 28.21
CA ALA A 910 -57.37 -17.45 27.19
C ALA A 910 -57.00 -18.94 27.17
N ASP A 911 -55.71 -19.28 27.20
CA ASP A 911 -55.18 -20.65 27.27
C ASP A 911 -55.65 -21.45 28.51
N LYS A 912 -56.20 -20.76 29.52
CA LYS A 912 -56.75 -21.34 30.76
C LYS A 912 -58.26 -21.16 30.93
N SER A 913 -58.92 -20.57 29.94
CA SER A 913 -60.37 -20.38 29.90
C SER A 913 -61.04 -21.48 29.08
N ASN A 914 -62.31 -21.78 29.36
CA ASN A 914 -63.08 -22.75 28.58
C ASN A 914 -63.15 -22.30 27.10
N ASP A 915 -63.11 -23.26 26.18
CA ASP A 915 -63.05 -23.07 24.73
C ASP A 915 -61.86 -22.22 24.21
N GLY A 916 -60.87 -21.92 25.07
CA GLY A 916 -59.68 -21.13 24.71
C GLY A 916 -59.96 -19.65 24.43
N LYS A 917 -61.13 -19.13 24.86
CA LYS A 917 -61.62 -17.79 24.50
C LYS A 917 -61.68 -16.84 25.69
N VAL A 918 -61.46 -15.55 25.41
CA VAL A 918 -61.70 -14.43 26.32
C VAL A 918 -62.45 -13.32 25.59
N THR A 919 -63.36 -12.65 26.29
CA THR A 919 -64.08 -11.49 25.77
C THR A 919 -63.35 -10.20 26.15
N LEU A 920 -63.06 -9.35 25.17
CA LEU A 920 -62.44 -8.04 25.39
C LEU A 920 -63.45 -6.92 25.13
N SER A 921 -63.55 -5.99 26.08
CA SER A 921 -64.33 -4.76 25.94
C SER A 921 -63.36 -3.58 25.86
N VAL A 922 -63.37 -2.85 24.74
CA VAL A 922 -62.46 -1.75 24.44
C VAL A 922 -63.28 -0.48 24.27
N GLU A 923 -62.95 0.54 25.06
CA GLU A 923 -63.68 1.80 25.14
C GLU A 923 -62.72 2.94 24.77
N GLY A 924 -63.08 3.73 23.74
CA GLY A 924 -62.30 4.87 23.27
C GLY A 924 -63.17 6.12 23.21
N THR A 925 -62.71 7.22 23.80
CA THR A 925 -63.42 8.50 23.82
C THR A 925 -62.61 9.58 23.11
N SER A 926 -63.29 10.36 22.26
CA SER A 926 -62.73 11.49 21.52
C SER A 926 -63.69 12.67 21.64
N SER A 927 -63.18 13.85 21.99
CA SER A 927 -63.97 15.09 22.07
C SER A 927 -64.37 15.65 20.70
N GLU A 928 -63.71 15.21 19.63
CA GLU A 928 -63.98 15.62 18.23
C GLU A 928 -64.71 14.52 17.43
N GLY A 929 -65.02 13.39 18.08
CA GLY A 929 -65.55 12.19 17.42
C GLY A 929 -64.45 11.33 16.77
N PHE A 930 -64.87 10.29 16.04
CA PHE A 930 -64.00 9.46 15.21
C PHE A 930 -64.49 9.54 13.76
N ASP A 931 -63.58 9.72 12.81
CA ASP A 931 -63.90 9.64 11.38
C ASP A 931 -64.36 8.23 11.02
N SER A 932 -65.47 8.11 10.29
CA SER A 932 -66.13 6.83 10.00
C SER A 932 -65.37 5.97 8.99
N SER A 933 -64.63 6.59 8.07
CA SER A 933 -63.78 5.87 7.11
C SER A 933 -62.50 5.37 7.80
N TRP A 934 -61.90 6.18 8.66
CA TRP A 934 -60.77 5.77 9.49
C TRP A 934 -61.16 4.65 10.45
N LEU A 935 -62.27 4.76 11.17
CA LEU A 935 -62.72 3.74 12.12
C LEU A 935 -62.95 2.40 11.41
N ARG A 936 -63.60 2.42 10.24
CA ARG A 936 -63.82 1.23 9.43
C ARG A 936 -62.50 0.62 8.96
N ASN A 937 -61.65 1.38 8.29
CA ASN A 937 -60.48 0.84 7.60
C ASN A 937 -59.28 0.55 8.53
N ALA A 938 -59.17 1.26 9.67
CA ALA A 938 -58.04 1.15 10.59
C ALA A 938 -58.36 0.38 11.89
N VAL A 939 -59.64 0.09 12.17
CA VAL A 939 -60.07 -0.61 13.40
C VAL A 939 -61.01 -1.77 13.08
N GLU A 940 -62.12 -1.56 12.36
CA GLU A 940 -63.11 -2.63 12.14
C GLU A 940 -62.62 -3.69 11.12
N GLU A 941 -62.07 -3.27 9.99
CA GLU A 941 -61.59 -4.14 8.92
C GLU A 941 -60.40 -5.02 9.38
N PRO A 942 -59.36 -4.50 10.07
CA PRO A 942 -58.29 -5.35 10.62
C PRO A 942 -58.75 -6.38 11.67
N LEU A 943 -59.81 -6.09 12.44
CA LEU A 943 -60.39 -7.05 13.38
C LEU A 943 -61.14 -8.18 12.64
N GLN A 944 -61.81 -7.85 11.54
CA GLN A 944 -62.45 -8.84 10.66
C GLN A 944 -61.42 -9.69 9.89
N GLU A 945 -60.32 -9.09 9.42
CA GLU A 945 -59.21 -9.81 8.79
C GLU A 945 -58.52 -10.80 9.76
N ALA A 946 -58.54 -10.51 11.06
CA ALA A 946 -58.04 -11.38 12.13
C ALA A 946 -59.05 -12.45 12.59
N ASP A 947 -60.22 -12.55 11.94
CA ASP A 947 -61.35 -13.46 12.29
C ASP A 947 -61.87 -13.27 13.74
N ILE A 948 -61.81 -12.04 14.25
CA ILE A 948 -62.28 -11.67 15.60
C ILE A 948 -63.76 -11.27 15.55
N GLU A 949 -64.62 -12.14 16.06
CA GLU A 949 -66.07 -11.93 16.08
C GLU A 949 -66.50 -10.78 17.01
N ARG A 950 -67.26 -9.82 16.47
CA ARG A 950 -67.86 -8.71 17.24
C ARG A 950 -69.16 -9.17 17.89
N LEU A 951 -69.13 -9.37 19.20
CA LEU A 951 -70.36 -9.57 19.98
C LEU A 951 -71.21 -8.27 19.96
N PRO A 952 -72.56 -8.37 19.89
CA PRO A 952 -73.42 -7.20 20.07
C PRO A 952 -73.21 -6.64 21.49
N GLY A 953 -73.05 -5.33 21.59
CA GLY A 953 -72.89 -4.66 22.89
C GLY A 953 -74.18 -4.78 23.71
N GLU A 954 -74.05 -4.90 25.03
CA GLU A 954 -75.19 -4.69 25.93
C GLU A 954 -75.66 -3.25 25.76
N GLU A 955 -76.87 -3.06 25.22
CA GLU A 955 -77.56 -1.76 25.28
C GLU A 955 -77.82 -1.44 26.75
N GLN A 956 -77.05 -0.50 27.31
CA GLN A 956 -77.36 0.08 28.61
C GLN A 956 -78.58 0.99 28.48
N SER A 957 -79.74 0.44 28.81
CA SER A 957 -80.87 1.21 29.30
C SER A 957 -80.51 1.86 30.65
N GLU A 958 -80.44 3.19 30.65
CA GLU A 958 -80.27 4.16 31.77
C GLU A 958 -79.26 3.83 32.90
#